data_AF-A0AAT9TFY9-F1
#
_entry.id   AF-A0AAT9TFY9-F1
#
_cell.length_a   1.000
_cell.length_b   1.000
_cell.length_c   1.000
_cell.angle_alpha   90.00
_cell.angle_beta   90.00
_cell.angle_gamma   90.00
#
_symmetry.space_group_name_H-M   'P 1'
#
loop_
_entity.id
_entity.type
_entity.pdbx_description
1 polymer ?
#
loop_
_entity_poly.entity_id
_entity_poly.type
_entity_poly.pdbx_seq_one_letter_code
_entity_poly.pdbx_strand_id
1 'polypeptide(L)'
;MTSPEDTTAVVRLDLRAGAAALATPQAVRDRVAEQLGRAGLPEPDYPLFLVTDVPAGLTDHQLQYELLSGYRAVGETRILVLLVGSSPGSYAGGAEAYLPDRRLVRPTTLRAATTGLVWAGDLRSARTALDRPEPDDPAALAVLVDLLSVPDVFVRVLEGLRKLPDSIAAPGVRLLEQDLPTEVRDRAWRDALTRFAGEDSGAGDPVDIVPDAQLPEPLRALVTGRDGRGHGHRRPDGRANLAHRTCAESLDRADEDLVALRSFPGLLHPARRDALEADLHQAREDLDGFRALVERALQGGGGAAAPTAEAAARLGALGLRVPAADSAGERVGEGLRELAGRLLGDGLALRSVAQHFTALAGRVEPVPGTALLHRLADHSEESVTRGSATEYAAPPRAPGPVLLMAGAAGLLGGLWQWPAVLAALLVPVLFVVVALLGANRLRTGRRAARWPMGPRIAAVAGAVAGAAAGYAADPPLWLGGTGLLVGLGLTAEAVRRLWRDAADSWAAGRGTTALRTALDGLDTLLAELVREHWAAEERLYCADAARSVAGMLRATAAAADAQAAPEPLAPAGAGGAGPYEDDDWLSAPSALETPESDAADGGADDGDWAAAYAWDNTPDRHRDPEADRNSDPSGGPYGAPYRDPDGGDPGPYGTPSPAAYPAGPDDAPWGSGEGDRAPRWLDREIGEGGPELVATLAGDLRNTAMAAMAPYWGAVERGQAGALALARTEERVRELLSAARHHLWRYGVLAPPPYPADHRARTTAAGLLGTDSLRVAELVGRETDRGAVVQLSSPEQGALLSRDPEAALWIRFAPGTLQGEIEAAWRKSGSPPAEEALWTSSGRYAGLIRLTPLRMGVVDTVLPRQSTGGGDRTDADRAEPSDRSEPSVHAEFREDDRW
;
A
#
# COMPACT_ATOMS: atom_id res chain seq x y z
N MET A 1 20.48 8.06 -2.39
CA MET A 1 21.87 7.63 -2.20
C MET A 1 22.22 7.96 -0.76
N THR A 2 22.34 6.95 0.10
CA THR A 2 22.90 7.11 1.44
C THR A 2 24.41 7.31 1.34
N SER A 3 24.99 8.11 2.24
CA SER A 3 26.44 8.19 2.35
C SER A 3 26.99 6.89 2.93
N PRO A 4 28.18 6.41 2.51
CA PRO A 4 28.76 5.17 3.04
C PRO A 4 29.22 5.25 4.51
N GLU A 5 28.97 6.36 5.20
CA GLU A 5 29.33 6.57 6.61
C GLU A 5 28.26 6.04 7.60
N ASP A 6 27.01 5.86 7.16
CA ASP A 6 25.84 5.64 8.04
C ASP A 6 25.69 4.20 8.61
N THR A 7 26.55 3.24 8.25
CA THR A 7 26.45 1.82 8.69
C THR A 7 27.67 1.32 9.46
N THR A 8 28.15 2.08 10.45
CA THR A 8 29.14 1.58 11.42
C THR A 8 28.47 0.81 12.56
N ALA A 9 28.48 -0.52 12.50
CA ALA A 9 27.99 -1.38 13.59
C ALA A 9 29.10 -1.72 14.59
N VAL A 10 28.79 -1.67 15.89
CA VAL A 10 29.68 -2.19 16.94
C VAL A 10 29.45 -3.69 17.12
N VAL A 11 30.53 -4.47 16.97
CA VAL A 11 30.59 -5.92 17.21
C VAL A 11 30.89 -6.17 18.69
N ARG A 12 30.14 -7.07 19.33
CA ARG A 12 30.21 -7.36 20.77
C ARG A 12 30.95 -8.68 21.01
N LEU A 13 32.08 -8.66 21.72
CA LEU A 13 32.84 -9.87 22.04
C LEU A 13 33.04 -9.96 23.55
N ASP A 14 32.56 -11.04 24.17
CA ASP A 14 32.80 -11.32 25.60
C ASP A 14 33.86 -12.40 25.74
N LEU A 15 35.03 -12.02 26.24
CA LEU A 15 36.16 -12.93 26.42
C LEU A 15 36.06 -13.72 27.72
N ARG A 16 35.27 -13.25 28.70
CA ARG A 16 35.19 -13.85 30.06
C ARG A 16 34.67 -15.29 30.03
N ALA A 17 33.71 -15.56 29.13
CA ALA A 17 33.19 -16.90 28.86
C ALA A 17 33.56 -17.42 27.45
N GLY A 18 33.95 -16.54 26.52
CA GLY A 18 34.08 -16.85 25.08
C GLY A 18 35.50 -16.93 24.52
N ALA A 19 36.56 -16.61 25.27
CA ALA A 19 37.91 -16.46 24.72
C ALA A 19 38.44 -17.70 23.96
N ALA A 20 38.10 -18.92 24.42
CA ALA A 20 38.52 -20.16 23.76
C ALA A 20 37.91 -20.35 22.36
N ALA A 21 36.69 -19.85 22.13
CA ALA A 21 36.04 -19.91 20.82
C ALA A 21 36.69 -18.99 19.78
N LEU A 22 37.46 -17.99 20.22
CA LEU A 22 38.12 -16.99 19.37
C LEU A 22 39.62 -17.28 19.16
N ALA A 23 40.05 -18.53 19.32
CA ALA A 23 41.46 -18.93 19.26
C ALA A 23 42.12 -18.89 17.86
N THR A 24 41.35 -18.61 16.78
CA THR A 24 41.88 -18.57 15.41
C THR A 24 41.35 -17.36 14.61
N PRO A 25 42.08 -16.87 13.59
CA PRO A 25 41.61 -15.76 12.75
C PRO A 25 40.28 -16.07 12.03
N GLN A 26 40.05 -17.35 11.67
CA GLN A 26 38.82 -17.76 11.00
C GLN A 26 37.64 -17.74 11.97
N ALA A 27 37.80 -18.27 13.18
CA ALA A 27 36.72 -18.24 14.19
C ALA A 27 36.32 -16.81 14.59
N VAL A 28 37.28 -15.87 14.63
CA VAL A 28 36.97 -14.43 14.80
C VAL A 28 36.12 -13.90 13.64
N ARG A 29 36.48 -14.22 12.39
CA ARG A 29 35.70 -13.82 11.20
C ARG A 29 34.31 -14.46 11.15
N ASP A 30 34.20 -15.74 11.43
CA ASP A 30 32.93 -16.46 11.46
C ASP A 30 31.99 -15.85 12.52
N ARG A 31 32.52 -15.51 13.70
CA ARG A 31 31.75 -14.83 14.76
C ARG A 31 31.32 -13.40 14.40
N VAL A 32 32.16 -12.65 13.67
CA VAL A 32 31.81 -11.33 13.14
C VAL A 32 30.70 -11.46 12.10
N ALA A 33 30.86 -12.37 11.13
CA ALA A 33 29.88 -12.63 10.08
C ALA A 33 28.54 -13.11 10.64
N GLU A 34 28.55 -13.96 11.68
CA GLU A 34 27.36 -14.41 12.40
C GLU A 34 26.61 -13.24 13.06
N GLN A 35 27.32 -12.34 13.76
CA GLN A 35 26.68 -11.17 14.40
C GLN A 35 26.12 -10.16 13.39
N LEU A 36 26.87 -9.87 12.32
CA LEU A 36 26.43 -8.94 11.27
C LEU A 36 25.30 -9.53 10.43
N GLY A 37 25.38 -10.82 10.09
CA GLY A 37 24.33 -11.57 9.40
C GLY A 37 23.01 -11.61 10.17
N ARG A 38 23.05 -11.84 11.49
CA ARG A 38 21.86 -11.73 12.37
C ARG A 38 21.25 -10.33 12.41
N ALA A 39 22.06 -9.29 12.20
CA ALA A 39 21.59 -7.90 12.12
C ALA A 39 21.15 -7.49 10.71
N GLY A 40 21.33 -8.35 9.69
CA GLY A 40 21.09 -8.01 8.28
C GLY A 40 22.08 -6.98 7.71
N LEU A 41 23.26 -6.85 8.31
CA LEU A 41 24.24 -5.82 7.97
C LEU A 41 25.45 -6.39 7.20
N PRO A 42 26.04 -5.63 6.26
CA PRO A 42 27.30 -5.99 5.61
C PRO A 42 28.49 -5.84 6.58
N GLU A 43 29.66 -6.36 6.18
CA GLU A 43 30.92 -6.09 6.88
C GLU A 43 31.28 -4.60 6.76
N PRO A 44 31.49 -3.86 7.87
CA PRO A 44 31.76 -2.43 7.84
C PRO A 44 33.20 -2.16 7.40
N ASP A 45 33.42 -1.10 6.61
CA ASP A 45 34.77 -0.67 6.20
C ASP A 45 35.68 -0.40 7.41
N TYR A 46 35.13 0.19 8.48
CA TYR A 46 35.84 0.49 9.73
C TYR A 46 35.22 -0.29 10.90
N PRO A 47 35.73 -1.50 11.23
CA PRO A 47 35.14 -2.32 12.28
C PRO A 47 35.39 -1.73 13.67
N LEU A 48 34.32 -1.68 14.47
CA LEU A 48 34.31 -1.23 15.86
C LEU A 48 34.09 -2.46 16.76
N PHE A 49 35.11 -2.84 17.54
CA PHE A 49 35.04 -3.96 18.48
C PHE A 49 34.87 -3.47 19.91
N LEU A 50 33.74 -3.82 20.54
CA LEU A 50 33.55 -3.71 21.98
C LEU A 50 33.88 -5.07 22.62
N VAL A 51 34.95 -5.11 23.40
CA VAL A 51 35.46 -6.33 24.04
C VAL A 51 35.20 -6.25 25.54
N THR A 52 34.43 -7.17 26.10
CA THR A 52 34.22 -7.31 27.54
C THR A 52 35.19 -8.35 28.09
N ASP A 53 35.94 -8.01 29.14
CA ASP A 53 36.94 -8.88 29.75
C ASP A 53 37.11 -8.58 31.26
N VAL A 54 37.93 -9.35 31.96
CA VAL A 54 38.33 -9.08 33.36
C VAL A 54 39.78 -8.57 33.42
N PRO A 55 40.19 -7.84 34.48
CA PRO A 55 41.57 -7.34 34.62
C PRO A 55 42.68 -8.39 34.53
N ALA A 56 42.42 -9.66 34.88
CA ALA A 56 43.36 -10.77 34.66
C ALA A 56 43.36 -11.28 33.21
N GLY A 57 42.21 -11.23 32.53
CA GLY A 57 42.05 -11.64 31.13
C GLY A 57 42.87 -10.78 30.16
N LEU A 58 43.25 -9.57 30.55
CA LEU A 58 44.24 -8.77 29.82
C LEU A 58 45.52 -9.55 29.50
N THR A 59 46.10 -10.28 30.45
CA THR A 59 47.29 -11.11 30.19
C THR A 59 46.93 -12.44 29.56
N ASP A 60 45.84 -13.06 29.99
CA ASP A 60 45.50 -14.43 29.63
C ASP A 60 44.95 -14.54 28.19
N HIS A 61 44.32 -13.47 27.69
CA HIS A 61 43.69 -13.38 26.36
C HIS A 61 44.54 -12.59 25.34
N GLN A 62 45.86 -12.46 25.57
CA GLN A 62 46.75 -11.72 24.64
C GLN A 62 46.62 -12.19 23.19
N LEU A 63 46.47 -13.49 22.94
CA LEU A 63 46.31 -14.05 21.59
C LEU A 63 45.05 -13.50 20.91
N GLN A 64 43.93 -13.42 21.62
CA GLN A 64 42.67 -12.90 21.12
C GLN A 64 42.80 -11.40 20.78
N TYR A 65 43.49 -10.63 21.62
CA TYR A 65 43.80 -9.23 21.34
C TYR A 65 44.74 -9.05 20.13
N GLU A 66 45.72 -9.95 19.93
CA GLU A 66 46.55 -9.98 18.71
C GLU A 66 45.71 -10.27 17.45
N LEU A 67 44.78 -11.23 17.53
CA LEU A 67 43.88 -11.60 16.43
C LEU A 67 42.91 -10.46 16.06
N LEU A 68 42.35 -9.75 17.04
CA LEU A 68 41.48 -8.60 16.80
C LEU A 68 42.24 -7.39 16.24
N SER A 69 43.43 -7.12 16.77
CA SER A 69 44.30 -6.04 16.23
C SER A 69 44.77 -6.34 14.81
N GLY A 70 44.94 -7.61 14.46
CA GLY A 70 45.29 -8.10 13.12
C GLY A 70 44.09 -8.36 12.19
N TYR A 71 42.87 -7.97 12.58
CA TYR A 71 41.67 -8.21 11.77
C TYR A 71 41.75 -7.46 10.44
N ARG A 72 41.68 -8.19 9.32
CA ARG A 72 41.77 -7.63 7.96
C ARG A 72 40.41 -7.11 7.49
N ALA A 73 40.18 -5.81 7.69
CA ALA A 73 39.11 -5.02 7.07
C ALA A 73 39.68 -4.01 6.04
N VAL A 74 38.81 -3.21 5.42
CA VAL A 74 39.19 -2.18 4.43
C VAL A 74 39.86 -0.98 5.10
N GLY A 75 39.35 -0.57 6.26
CA GLY A 75 39.80 0.57 7.05
C GLY A 75 40.42 0.18 8.40
N GLU A 76 40.64 1.19 9.24
CA GLU A 76 41.32 1.06 10.53
C GLU A 76 40.42 0.42 11.61
N THR A 77 40.82 -0.73 12.13
CA THR A 77 40.16 -1.43 13.24
C THR A 77 40.27 -0.66 14.55
N ARG A 78 39.15 -0.44 15.25
CA ARG A 78 39.09 0.27 16.54
C ARG A 78 38.57 -0.65 17.64
N ILE A 79 39.22 -0.62 18.81
CA ILE A 79 38.96 -1.55 19.92
C ILE A 79 38.68 -0.76 21.21
N LEU A 80 37.53 -1.00 21.83
CA LEU A 80 37.21 -0.52 23.16
C LEU A 80 37.10 -1.73 24.10
N VAL A 81 37.97 -1.80 25.12
CA VAL A 81 37.95 -2.88 26.11
C VAL A 81 37.22 -2.40 27.36
N LEU A 82 36.12 -3.04 27.71
CA LEU A 82 35.41 -2.88 28.98
C LEU A 82 35.89 -3.95 29.96
N LEU A 83 36.67 -3.53 30.95
CA LEU A 83 37.14 -4.38 32.03
C LEU A 83 36.15 -4.36 33.19
N VAL A 84 35.66 -5.53 33.57
CA VAL A 84 34.72 -5.72 34.69
C VAL A 84 35.44 -6.37 35.86
N GLY A 85 35.27 -5.83 37.07
CA GLY A 85 35.74 -6.45 38.31
C GLY A 85 36.95 -5.79 38.98
N SER A 86 37.26 -6.25 40.20
CA SER A 86 38.31 -5.72 41.07
C SER A 86 39.73 -6.05 40.56
N SER A 87 40.74 -5.44 41.19
CA SER A 87 42.15 -5.59 40.82
C SER A 87 42.59 -7.06 40.87
N PRO A 88 43.48 -7.52 39.96
CA PRO A 88 44.15 -8.80 40.12
C PRO A 88 44.84 -8.86 41.49
N GLY A 89 44.74 -10.00 42.17
CA GLY A 89 45.34 -10.25 43.49
C GLY A 89 44.37 -10.29 44.69
N SER A 90 43.10 -9.91 44.54
CA SER A 90 42.09 -10.09 45.60
C SER A 90 41.49 -11.51 45.60
N TYR A 91 42.30 -12.52 45.92
CA TYR A 91 41.78 -13.87 46.19
C TYR A 91 41.13 -13.94 47.57
N ALA A 92 39.82 -14.16 47.61
CA ALA A 92 39.09 -14.52 48.82
C ALA A 92 39.49 -15.93 49.30
N GLY A 93 40.59 -16.05 50.06
CA GLY A 93 41.03 -17.30 50.68
C GLY A 93 42.53 -17.50 50.84
N GLY A 94 43.38 -16.66 50.23
CA GLY A 94 44.84 -16.79 50.31
C GLY A 94 45.44 -16.07 51.52
N ALA A 95 45.89 -16.83 52.52
CA ALA A 95 46.56 -16.29 53.71
C ALA A 95 48.08 -16.04 53.50
N GLU A 96 48.46 -15.26 52.49
CA GLU A 96 49.85 -14.82 52.31
C GLU A 96 49.97 -13.29 52.25
N ALA A 97 50.79 -12.76 53.16
CA ALA A 97 50.92 -11.32 53.42
C ALA A 97 51.99 -10.64 52.55
N TYR A 98 51.91 -10.84 51.22
CA TYR A 98 52.57 -9.95 50.27
C TYR A 98 51.57 -8.91 49.79
N LEU A 99 51.95 -7.63 49.83
CA LEU A 99 51.17 -6.54 49.22
C LEU A 99 51.03 -6.86 47.72
N PRO A 100 49.84 -7.19 47.20
CA PRO A 100 49.69 -7.43 45.77
C PRO A 100 50.03 -6.13 45.05
N ASP A 101 50.84 -6.22 43.99
CA ASP A 101 51.18 -5.04 43.20
C ASP A 101 49.89 -4.54 42.52
N ARG A 102 49.33 -3.43 43.01
CA ARG A 102 47.99 -2.93 42.64
C ARG A 102 48.03 -2.20 41.30
N ARG A 103 48.62 -2.85 40.30
CA ARG A 103 48.84 -2.33 38.96
C ARG A 103 48.00 -3.05 37.95
N LEU A 104 47.48 -2.29 36.98
CA LEU A 104 46.81 -2.86 35.83
C LEU A 104 47.87 -3.22 34.78
N VAL A 105 48.03 -4.51 34.51
CA VAL A 105 48.98 -5.02 33.50
C VAL A 105 48.32 -4.98 32.12
N ARG A 106 48.80 -4.09 31.26
CA ARG A 106 48.30 -3.94 29.88
C ARG A 106 49.25 -4.60 28.88
N PRO A 107 48.76 -5.47 27.97
CA PRO A 107 49.52 -5.94 26.82
C PRO A 107 49.91 -4.81 25.87
N THR A 108 51.11 -4.89 25.28
CA THR A 108 51.58 -3.94 24.25
C THR A 108 50.66 -3.80 23.04
N THR A 109 49.88 -4.82 22.69
CA THR A 109 48.87 -4.76 21.61
C THR A 109 47.80 -3.71 21.86
N LEU A 110 47.42 -3.50 23.12
CA LEU A 110 46.41 -2.52 23.53
C LEU A 110 46.99 -1.10 23.74
N ARG A 111 48.22 -0.86 23.26
CA ARG A 111 48.85 0.49 23.24
C ARG A 111 48.58 1.26 21.94
N ALA A 112 47.99 0.62 20.92
CA ALA A 112 47.69 1.26 19.65
C ALA A 112 46.77 2.49 19.86
N ALA A 113 46.95 3.53 19.03
CA ALA A 113 46.09 4.73 19.08
C ALA A 113 44.62 4.42 18.77
N THR A 114 44.32 3.25 18.22
CA THR A 114 42.97 2.71 17.95
C THR A 114 42.31 2.05 19.15
N THR A 115 43.03 1.90 20.27
CA THR A 115 42.58 1.14 21.44
C THR A 115 42.39 2.03 22.66
N GLY A 116 41.31 1.77 23.41
CA GLY A 116 41.03 2.41 24.70
C GLY A 116 40.51 1.39 25.71
N LEU A 117 40.77 1.63 27.00
CA LEU A 117 40.35 0.74 28.09
C LEU A 117 39.46 1.50 29.10
N VAL A 118 38.29 0.95 29.37
CA VAL A 118 37.33 1.42 30.38
C VAL A 118 37.29 0.39 31.49
N TRP A 119 37.68 0.75 32.73
CA TRP A 119 37.72 -0.19 33.85
C TRP A 119 36.62 0.10 34.87
N ALA A 120 35.57 -0.71 34.86
CA ALA A 120 34.46 -0.68 35.82
C ALA A 120 34.69 -1.74 36.91
N GLY A 121 35.18 -1.32 38.08
CA GLY A 121 35.53 -2.23 39.17
C GLY A 121 34.36 -2.68 40.05
N ASP A 122 33.24 -1.97 40.04
CA ASP A 122 31.98 -2.33 40.69
C ASP A 122 30.82 -1.75 39.88
N LEU A 123 30.02 -2.62 39.26
CA LEU A 123 28.89 -2.23 38.41
C LEU A 123 27.64 -1.81 39.21
N ARG A 124 27.50 -2.19 40.48
CA ARG A 124 26.38 -1.75 41.34
C ARG A 124 26.70 -0.49 42.13
N SER A 125 27.99 -0.24 42.38
CA SER A 125 28.54 0.91 43.13
C SER A 125 27.99 1.01 44.57
N ALA A 126 28.53 0.15 45.44
CA ALA A 126 28.11 -0.08 46.82
C ALA A 126 27.89 1.20 47.67
N ARG A 127 26.86 1.20 48.54
CA ARG A 127 26.54 2.36 49.41
C ARG A 127 27.41 2.42 50.67
N THR A 128 27.75 1.27 51.23
CA THR A 128 28.45 1.14 52.51
C THR A 128 29.46 -0.01 52.45
N ALA A 129 30.42 -0.04 53.39
CA ALA A 129 31.41 -1.13 53.48
C ALA A 129 30.82 -2.51 53.87
N LEU A 130 29.51 -2.57 54.16
CA LEU A 130 28.76 -3.80 54.44
C LEU A 130 28.08 -4.35 53.19
N ASP A 131 27.78 -3.50 52.20
CA ASP A 131 27.29 -3.92 50.89
C ASP A 131 28.46 -4.52 50.09
N ARG A 132 28.46 -5.84 49.93
CA ARG A 132 29.38 -6.55 49.04
C ARG A 132 28.58 -7.22 47.90
N PRO A 133 28.01 -6.44 46.96
CA PRO A 133 27.52 -7.03 45.73
C PRO A 133 28.66 -7.74 45.01
N GLU A 134 28.33 -8.77 44.22
CA GLU A 134 29.29 -9.29 43.25
C GLU A 134 29.62 -8.16 42.25
N PRO A 135 30.90 -7.92 41.93
CA PRO A 135 31.30 -6.77 41.12
C PRO A 135 30.87 -6.88 39.65
N ASP A 136 30.48 -8.09 39.22
CA ASP A 136 30.01 -8.46 37.90
C ASP A 136 28.50 -8.74 37.93
N ASP A 137 27.69 -7.68 38.00
CA ASP A 137 26.24 -7.78 37.92
C ASP A 137 25.79 -7.83 36.44
N PRO A 138 25.29 -8.97 35.94
CA PRO A 138 25.02 -9.15 34.51
C PRO A 138 23.96 -8.18 33.98
N ALA A 139 22.97 -7.81 34.80
CA ALA A 139 21.93 -6.85 34.42
C ALA A 139 22.48 -5.42 34.27
N ALA A 140 23.36 -5.00 35.16
CA ALA A 140 24.06 -3.70 35.08
C ALA A 140 25.05 -3.67 33.91
N LEU A 141 25.75 -4.77 33.68
CA LEU A 141 26.69 -4.92 32.57
C LEU A 141 25.99 -4.84 31.22
N ALA A 142 24.85 -5.51 31.05
CA ALA A 142 24.08 -5.50 29.82
C ALA A 142 23.75 -4.07 29.36
N VAL A 143 23.31 -3.21 30.28
CA VAL A 143 23.01 -1.80 29.98
C VAL A 143 24.28 -1.02 29.60
N LEU A 144 25.41 -1.23 30.29
CA LEU A 144 26.66 -0.55 29.96
C LEU A 144 27.24 -1.01 28.61
N VAL A 145 27.13 -2.30 28.29
CA VAL A 145 27.50 -2.88 26.99
C VAL A 145 26.58 -2.37 25.88
N ASP A 146 25.27 -2.26 26.11
CA ASP A 146 24.32 -1.75 25.11
C ASP A 146 24.59 -0.27 24.81
N LEU A 147 24.83 0.56 25.84
CA LEU A 147 25.24 1.95 25.71
C LEU A 147 26.56 2.10 24.93
N LEU A 148 27.61 1.35 25.30
CA LEU A 148 28.90 1.40 24.61
C LEU A 148 28.85 0.75 23.21
N SER A 149 27.76 0.06 22.87
CA SER A 149 27.51 -0.44 21.51
C SER A 149 26.80 0.57 20.60
N VAL A 150 26.41 1.73 21.12
CA VAL A 150 25.95 2.87 20.30
C VAL A 150 27.18 3.47 19.61
N PRO A 151 27.26 3.50 18.26
CA PRO A 151 28.48 3.88 17.54
C PRO A 151 29.00 5.27 17.92
N ASP A 152 28.08 6.23 18.08
CA ASP A 152 28.39 7.62 18.46
C ASP A 152 29.09 7.68 19.84
N VAL A 153 28.58 6.91 20.80
CA VAL A 153 29.10 6.83 22.17
C VAL A 153 30.44 6.09 22.17
N PHE A 154 30.54 4.97 21.45
CA PHE A 154 31.78 4.20 21.28
C PHE A 154 32.93 5.10 20.79
N VAL A 155 32.70 5.81 19.67
CA VAL A 155 33.71 6.68 19.06
C VAL A 155 34.04 7.84 19.99
N ARG A 156 33.03 8.51 20.58
CA ARG A 156 33.27 9.66 21.47
C ARG A 156 33.98 9.29 22.78
N VAL A 157 33.75 8.09 23.31
CA VAL A 157 34.46 7.52 24.47
C VAL A 157 35.91 7.19 24.08
N LEU A 158 36.14 6.52 22.95
CA LEU A 158 37.49 6.20 22.47
C LEU A 158 38.32 7.48 22.20
N GLU A 159 37.73 8.50 21.60
CA GLU A 159 38.33 9.84 21.45
C GLU A 159 38.58 10.56 22.78
N GLY A 160 37.75 10.32 23.79
CA GLY A 160 37.98 10.78 25.14
C GLY A 160 39.20 10.10 25.77
N LEU A 161 39.25 8.78 25.72
CA LEU A 161 40.36 7.97 26.26
C LEU A 161 41.69 8.35 25.62
N ARG A 162 41.75 8.55 24.29
CA ARG A 162 42.95 9.02 23.57
C ARG A 162 43.58 10.32 24.12
N LYS A 163 42.81 11.16 24.82
CA LYS A 163 43.26 12.42 25.43
C LYS A 163 43.77 12.24 26.87
N LEU A 164 43.56 11.06 27.47
CA LEU A 164 43.96 10.73 28.84
C LEU A 164 45.32 10.00 28.87
N PRO A 165 46.07 10.08 29.98
CA PRO A 165 47.26 9.27 30.16
C PRO A 165 46.93 7.78 30.01
N ASP A 166 47.79 7.05 29.29
CA ASP A 166 47.66 5.63 28.98
C ASP A 166 46.38 5.19 28.23
N SER A 167 45.48 6.08 27.81
CA SER A 167 44.18 5.69 27.23
C SER A 167 43.31 4.80 28.14
N ILE A 168 43.48 4.90 29.47
CA ILE A 168 42.71 4.13 30.46
C ILE A 168 41.96 5.06 31.41
N ALA A 169 40.67 4.79 31.63
CA ALA A 169 39.86 5.48 32.64
C ALA A 169 38.89 4.55 33.36
N ALA A 170 38.52 4.93 34.59
CA ALA A 170 37.37 4.36 35.27
C ALA A 170 36.12 5.20 34.95
N PRO A 171 34.99 4.57 34.54
CA PRO A 171 33.78 5.28 34.22
C PRO A 171 33.02 5.66 35.51
N GLY A 172 32.52 6.89 35.56
CA GLY A 172 31.41 7.26 36.42
C GLY A 172 30.22 7.59 35.54
N VAL A 173 29.03 7.16 35.92
CA VAL A 173 27.86 7.16 35.03
C VAL A 173 26.64 7.72 35.77
N ARG A 174 25.77 8.42 35.02
CA ARG A 174 24.37 8.65 35.36
C ARG A 174 23.55 8.56 34.07
N LEU A 175 22.67 7.58 33.98
CA LEU A 175 21.81 7.30 32.82
C LEU A 175 20.34 7.51 33.17
N LEU A 176 19.60 7.91 32.14
CA LEU A 176 18.17 7.70 32.00
C LEU A 176 17.96 6.76 30.80
N GLU A 177 17.34 5.61 31.06
CA GLU A 177 16.86 4.66 30.05
C GLU A 177 15.38 4.95 29.79
N GLN A 178 15.05 5.42 28.59
CA GLN A 178 13.70 5.66 28.11
C GLN A 178 13.33 4.61 27.04
N ASP A 179 12.42 3.70 27.39
CA ASP A 179 11.98 2.63 26.48
C ASP A 179 10.57 2.14 26.85
N LEU A 180 9.98 1.33 25.97
CA LEU A 180 8.76 0.57 26.23
C LEU A 180 9.09 -0.81 26.81
N PRO A 181 8.21 -1.38 27.66
CA PRO A 181 8.22 -2.81 27.97
C PRO A 181 8.20 -3.66 26.70
N THR A 182 8.79 -4.85 26.76
CA THR A 182 8.79 -5.84 25.67
C THR A 182 7.38 -6.16 25.20
N GLU A 183 6.42 -6.31 26.11
CA GLU A 183 5.04 -6.70 25.80
C GLU A 183 4.28 -5.56 25.11
N VAL A 184 4.60 -4.31 25.47
CA VAL A 184 4.03 -3.10 24.86
C VAL A 184 4.62 -2.88 23.48
N ARG A 185 5.93 -3.06 23.31
CA ARG A 185 6.61 -3.00 22.01
C ARG A 185 6.08 -4.06 21.05
N ASP A 186 5.95 -5.30 21.51
CA ASP A 186 5.44 -6.42 20.71
C ASP A 186 3.98 -6.22 20.31
N ARG A 187 3.15 -5.67 21.21
CA ARG A 187 1.77 -5.28 20.90
C ARG A 187 1.74 -4.16 19.87
N ALA A 188 2.47 -3.08 20.10
CA ALA A 188 2.53 -1.93 19.20
C ALA A 188 3.07 -2.29 17.80
N TRP A 189 4.03 -3.23 17.72
CA TRP A 189 4.53 -3.77 16.47
C TRP A 189 3.46 -4.56 15.71
N ARG A 190 2.74 -5.46 16.39
CA ARG A 190 1.62 -6.23 15.79
C ARG A 190 0.48 -5.31 15.35
N ASP A 191 0.06 -4.39 16.21
CA ASP A 191 -1.00 -3.41 15.89
C ASP A 191 -0.59 -2.51 14.72
N ALA A 192 0.70 -2.15 14.60
CA ALA A 192 1.22 -1.38 13.48
C ALA A 192 1.26 -2.20 12.18
N LEU A 193 1.61 -3.49 12.23
CA LEU A 193 1.55 -4.40 11.08
C LEU A 193 0.10 -4.59 10.59
N THR A 194 -0.85 -4.85 11.50
CA THR A 194 -2.28 -4.96 11.14
C THR A 194 -2.82 -3.65 10.57
N ARG A 195 -2.46 -2.50 11.14
CA ARG A 195 -2.84 -1.18 10.59
C ARG A 195 -2.18 -0.89 9.22
N PHE A 196 -0.99 -1.42 8.98
CA PHE A 196 -0.25 -1.29 7.73
C PHE A 196 -0.83 -2.16 6.61
N ALA A 197 -1.13 -3.43 6.89
CA ALA A 197 -1.83 -4.34 5.98
C ALA A 197 -3.24 -3.83 5.67
N GLY A 198 -3.97 -3.45 6.72
CA GLY A 198 -5.40 -3.09 6.68
C GLY A 198 -6.30 -4.30 6.85
N GLU A 199 -7.58 -4.06 7.08
CA GLU A 199 -8.57 -5.14 7.14
C GLU A 199 -8.85 -5.72 5.75
N ASP A 200 -9.08 -7.03 5.66
CA ASP A 200 -9.74 -7.63 4.49
C ASP A 200 -11.23 -7.30 4.55
N SER A 201 -11.57 -6.06 4.21
CA SER A 201 -12.93 -5.69 3.84
C SER A 201 -13.33 -6.56 2.65
N GLY A 202 -14.22 -7.54 2.88
CA GLY A 202 -14.74 -8.41 1.84
C GLY A 202 -15.26 -7.59 0.65
N ALA A 203 -15.16 -8.14 -0.56
CA ALA A 203 -15.27 -7.42 -1.84
C ALA A 203 -16.66 -6.82 -2.20
N GLY A 204 -17.50 -6.52 -1.21
CA GLY A 204 -18.84 -5.94 -1.35
C GLY A 204 -19.00 -4.49 -0.86
N ASP A 205 -18.05 -3.92 -0.10
CA ASP A 205 -18.14 -2.51 0.28
C ASP A 205 -17.68 -1.59 -0.87
N PRO A 206 -18.43 -0.51 -1.20
CA PRO A 206 -18.07 0.38 -2.29
C PRO A 206 -16.86 1.23 -1.90
N VAL A 207 -15.72 0.96 -2.55
CA VAL A 207 -14.50 1.79 -2.44
C VAL A 207 -14.81 3.21 -2.90
N ASP A 208 -14.44 4.22 -2.10
CA ASP A 208 -14.45 5.63 -2.50
C ASP A 208 -13.42 5.85 -3.63
N ILE A 209 -13.87 5.69 -4.88
CA ILE A 209 -13.00 5.79 -6.06
C ILE A 209 -12.39 7.19 -6.14
N VAL A 210 -11.05 7.25 -6.17
CA VAL A 210 -10.27 8.48 -6.39
C VAL A 210 -10.84 9.26 -7.58
N PRO A 211 -11.30 10.51 -7.40
CA PRO A 211 -11.85 11.33 -8.47
C PRO A 211 -10.82 11.56 -9.59
N ASP A 212 -11.28 11.61 -10.84
CA ASP A 212 -10.39 11.73 -12.02
C ASP A 212 -9.50 12.97 -12.01
N ALA A 213 -9.92 14.03 -11.30
CA ALA A 213 -9.13 15.24 -11.09
C ALA A 213 -7.91 15.06 -10.16
N GLN A 214 -7.87 13.97 -9.38
CA GLN A 214 -6.77 13.62 -8.47
C GLN A 214 -5.82 12.58 -9.08
N LEU A 215 -6.18 11.94 -10.21
CA LEU A 215 -5.28 11.01 -10.90
C LEU A 215 -4.06 11.75 -11.49
N PRO A 216 -2.85 11.16 -11.43
CA PRO A 216 -1.70 11.61 -12.22
C PRO A 216 -2.06 11.80 -13.69
N GLU A 217 -1.50 12.84 -14.32
CA GLU A 217 -1.77 13.19 -15.72
C GLU A 217 -1.70 12.01 -16.72
N PRO A 218 -0.69 11.11 -16.70
CA PRO A 218 -0.66 9.96 -17.62
C PRO A 218 -1.84 9.00 -17.41
N LEU A 219 -2.26 8.74 -16.17
CA LEU A 219 -3.39 7.85 -15.86
C LEU A 219 -4.73 8.53 -16.19
N ARG A 220 -4.85 9.82 -15.88
CA ARG A 220 -6.03 10.64 -16.16
C ARG A 220 -6.37 10.64 -17.65
N ALA A 221 -5.37 10.75 -18.53
CA ALA A 221 -5.53 10.72 -19.97
C ALA A 221 -6.07 9.36 -20.50
N LEU A 222 -5.66 8.24 -19.89
CA LEU A 222 -6.12 6.90 -20.27
C LEU A 222 -7.56 6.64 -19.82
N VAL A 223 -7.90 7.06 -18.59
CA VAL A 223 -9.24 6.91 -17.97
C VAL A 223 -10.29 7.77 -18.68
N THR A 224 -10.06 9.07 -18.85
CA THR A 224 -11.09 9.95 -19.46
C THR A 224 -11.23 9.74 -20.97
N GLY A 225 -10.20 9.16 -21.61
CA GLY A 225 -10.04 9.17 -23.05
C GLY A 225 -9.70 10.57 -23.58
N ARG A 226 -9.13 10.64 -24.79
CA ARG A 226 -8.92 11.93 -25.46
C ARG A 226 -10.26 12.47 -25.94
N ASP A 227 -10.61 13.68 -25.48
CA ASP A 227 -11.88 14.36 -25.72
C ASP A 227 -12.08 14.64 -27.23
N GLY A 228 -12.68 13.67 -27.95
CA GLY A 228 -12.69 13.57 -29.42
C GLY A 228 -13.57 14.58 -30.17
N ARG A 229 -13.89 15.72 -29.58
CA ARG A 229 -14.87 16.72 -30.07
C ARG A 229 -14.53 17.41 -31.41
N GLY A 230 -13.42 17.04 -32.07
CA GLY A 230 -12.94 17.71 -33.30
C GLY A 230 -12.57 16.81 -34.48
N HIS A 231 -12.53 15.48 -34.35
CA HIS A 231 -12.02 14.59 -35.40
C HIS A 231 -12.96 13.40 -35.64
N GLY A 232 -13.56 13.33 -36.83
CA GLY A 232 -14.44 12.22 -37.20
C GLY A 232 -13.70 10.87 -37.26
N HIS A 233 -14.31 9.85 -36.66
CA HIS A 233 -13.84 8.46 -36.56
C HIS A 233 -13.72 7.73 -37.91
N ARG A 234 -14.29 8.30 -38.98
CA ARG A 234 -14.27 7.78 -40.36
C ARG A 234 -13.29 8.55 -41.24
N ARG A 235 -12.60 7.87 -42.16
CA ARG A 235 -11.79 8.49 -43.23
C ARG A 235 -12.73 9.00 -44.34
N PRO A 236 -12.57 10.22 -44.90
CA PRO A 236 -13.44 10.77 -45.94
C PRO A 236 -13.66 9.83 -47.13
N ASP A 237 -12.58 9.19 -47.59
CA ASP A 237 -12.55 8.25 -48.72
C ASP A 237 -12.54 6.78 -48.26
N GLY A 238 -12.83 6.52 -46.98
CA GLY A 238 -12.87 5.18 -46.40
C GLY A 238 -14.17 4.44 -46.70
N ARG A 239 -14.10 3.10 -46.76
CA ARG A 239 -15.27 2.23 -47.00
C ARG A 239 -16.42 2.49 -46.04
N ALA A 240 -16.15 2.67 -44.74
CA ALA A 240 -17.16 3.01 -43.75
C ALA A 240 -17.87 4.35 -44.03
N ASN A 241 -17.15 5.37 -44.51
CA ASN A 241 -17.76 6.67 -44.85
C ASN A 241 -18.54 6.62 -46.16
N LEU A 242 -18.09 5.82 -47.13
CA LEU A 242 -18.83 5.57 -48.37
C LEU A 242 -20.14 4.83 -48.08
N ALA A 243 -20.11 3.73 -47.33
CA ALA A 243 -21.31 2.96 -46.99
C ALA A 243 -22.35 3.80 -46.22
N HIS A 244 -21.92 4.60 -45.24
CA HIS A 244 -22.80 5.53 -44.55
C HIS A 244 -23.36 6.61 -45.48
N ARG A 245 -22.54 7.19 -46.38
CA ARG A 245 -23.02 8.18 -47.36
C ARG A 245 -24.04 7.57 -48.32
N THR A 246 -23.80 6.37 -48.85
CA THR A 246 -24.78 5.67 -49.70
C THR A 246 -26.11 5.46 -48.99
N CYS A 247 -26.09 5.02 -47.72
CA CYS A 247 -27.30 4.84 -46.92
C CYS A 247 -28.01 6.16 -46.59
N ALA A 248 -27.27 7.22 -46.28
CA ALA A 248 -27.84 8.56 -46.11
C ALA A 248 -28.47 9.07 -47.42
N GLU A 249 -27.79 8.92 -48.55
CA GLU A 249 -28.26 9.31 -49.89
C GLU A 249 -29.49 8.50 -50.35
N SER A 250 -29.67 7.24 -49.94
CA SER A 250 -30.91 6.48 -50.19
C SER A 250 -32.04 6.86 -49.23
N LEU A 251 -31.75 7.20 -47.97
CA LEU A 251 -32.74 7.74 -47.03
C LEU A 251 -33.18 9.17 -47.40
N ASP A 252 -32.31 9.97 -47.99
CA ASP A 252 -32.65 11.31 -48.49
C ASP A 252 -33.50 11.22 -49.76
N ARG A 253 -33.16 10.34 -50.71
CA ARG A 253 -34.04 10.03 -51.86
C ARG A 253 -35.42 9.54 -51.42
N ALA A 254 -35.48 8.66 -50.42
CA ALA A 254 -36.75 8.22 -49.85
C ALA A 254 -37.54 9.37 -49.19
N ASP A 255 -36.89 10.40 -48.62
CA ASP A 255 -37.58 11.61 -48.12
C ASP A 255 -38.09 12.49 -49.25
N GLU A 256 -37.28 12.72 -50.30
CA GLU A 256 -37.68 13.48 -51.50
C GLU A 256 -38.90 12.85 -52.17
N ASP A 257 -38.90 11.53 -52.36
CA ASP A 257 -40.01 10.83 -53.00
C ASP A 257 -41.23 10.67 -52.08
N LEU A 258 -41.04 10.70 -50.75
CA LEU A 258 -42.10 10.85 -49.76
C LEU A 258 -42.70 12.27 -49.77
N VAL A 259 -41.90 13.32 -49.97
CA VAL A 259 -42.38 14.68 -50.23
C VAL A 259 -43.13 14.76 -51.57
N ALA A 260 -42.67 14.04 -52.60
CA ALA A 260 -43.40 13.88 -53.85
C ALA A 260 -44.72 13.12 -53.67
N LEU A 261 -44.76 12.08 -52.83
CA LEU A 261 -45.99 11.35 -52.49
C LEU A 261 -46.98 12.22 -51.71
N ARG A 262 -46.52 13.01 -50.72
CA ARG A 262 -47.31 14.02 -49.97
C ARG A 262 -47.94 15.12 -50.85
N SER A 263 -47.54 15.23 -52.11
CA SER A 263 -48.08 16.19 -53.07
C SER A 263 -49.41 15.73 -53.68
N PHE A 264 -50.21 16.66 -54.19
CA PHE A 264 -51.49 16.34 -54.85
C PHE A 264 -51.34 15.42 -56.08
N PRO A 265 -50.29 15.58 -56.94
CA PRO A 265 -49.96 14.59 -57.97
C PRO A 265 -49.74 13.16 -57.46
N GLY A 266 -49.22 12.99 -56.23
CA GLY A 266 -48.99 11.67 -55.61
C GLY A 266 -50.26 10.85 -55.37
N LEU A 267 -51.41 11.50 -55.17
CA LEU A 267 -52.72 10.83 -55.11
C LEU A 267 -53.14 10.26 -56.48
N LEU A 268 -52.73 10.92 -57.56
CA LEU A 268 -53.15 10.61 -58.93
C LEU A 268 -52.24 9.57 -59.61
N HIS A 269 -50.92 9.68 -59.43
CA HIS A 269 -49.92 8.89 -60.16
C HIS A 269 -49.39 7.72 -59.32
N PRO A 270 -49.64 6.45 -59.69
CA PRO A 270 -49.18 5.29 -58.91
C PRO A 270 -47.65 5.18 -58.82
N ALA A 271 -46.93 5.57 -59.86
CA ALA A 271 -45.48 5.46 -59.95
C ALA A 271 -44.71 6.15 -58.79
N ARG A 272 -45.31 7.14 -58.12
CA ARG A 272 -44.70 7.79 -56.93
C ARG A 272 -44.72 6.93 -55.67
N ARG A 273 -45.66 5.99 -55.56
CA ARG A 273 -45.60 4.97 -54.53
C ARG A 273 -44.55 3.92 -54.89
N ASP A 274 -44.56 3.46 -56.14
CA ASP A 274 -43.70 2.35 -56.57
C ASP A 274 -42.21 2.75 -56.49
N ALA A 275 -41.89 4.02 -56.81
CA ALA A 275 -40.56 4.58 -56.62
C ALA A 275 -40.17 4.70 -55.13
N LEU A 276 -41.04 5.23 -54.26
CA LEU A 276 -40.80 5.25 -52.82
C LEU A 276 -40.66 3.83 -52.19
N GLU A 277 -41.44 2.84 -52.63
CA GLU A 277 -41.27 1.46 -52.17
C GLU A 277 -39.93 0.85 -52.65
N ALA A 278 -39.42 1.27 -53.82
CA ALA A 278 -38.10 0.87 -54.31
C ALA A 278 -36.95 1.56 -53.55
N ASP A 279 -37.00 2.89 -53.33
CA ASP A 279 -35.97 3.61 -52.56
C ASP A 279 -35.95 3.15 -51.09
N LEU A 280 -37.10 2.81 -50.49
CA LEU A 280 -37.15 2.18 -49.16
C LEU A 280 -36.59 0.75 -49.12
N HIS A 281 -36.63 0.02 -50.25
CA HIS A 281 -35.96 -1.28 -50.35
C HIS A 281 -34.44 -1.09 -50.45
N GLN A 282 -34.00 -0.16 -51.30
CA GLN A 282 -32.59 0.21 -51.43
C GLN A 282 -31.99 0.71 -50.12
N ALA A 283 -32.69 1.58 -49.39
CA ALA A 283 -32.23 2.09 -48.10
C ALA A 283 -32.07 0.98 -47.04
N ARG A 284 -32.85 -0.11 -47.11
CA ARG A 284 -32.67 -1.29 -46.25
C ARG A 284 -31.47 -2.13 -46.67
N GLU A 285 -31.31 -2.39 -47.96
CA GLU A 285 -30.13 -3.09 -48.49
C GLU A 285 -28.82 -2.34 -48.15
N ASP A 286 -28.82 -1.01 -48.30
CA ASP A 286 -27.69 -0.14 -47.97
C ASP A 286 -27.40 -0.15 -46.45
N LEU A 287 -28.45 -0.13 -45.61
CA LEU A 287 -28.33 -0.20 -44.15
C LEU A 287 -27.81 -1.57 -43.69
N ASP A 288 -28.26 -2.67 -44.31
CA ASP A 288 -27.74 -4.02 -44.04
C ASP A 288 -26.29 -4.17 -44.50
N GLY A 289 -25.93 -3.58 -45.64
CA GLY A 289 -24.55 -3.47 -46.08
C GLY A 289 -23.66 -2.70 -45.10
N PHE A 290 -24.17 -1.63 -44.49
CA PHE A 290 -23.49 -0.90 -43.42
C PHE A 290 -23.42 -1.72 -42.12
N ARG A 291 -24.51 -2.37 -41.70
CA ARG A 291 -24.57 -3.25 -40.53
C ARG A 291 -23.56 -4.39 -40.61
N ALA A 292 -23.42 -5.04 -41.77
CA ALA A 292 -22.41 -6.08 -42.00
C ALA A 292 -20.96 -5.55 -41.97
N LEU A 293 -20.75 -4.27 -42.29
CA LEU A 293 -19.45 -3.60 -42.11
C LEU A 293 -19.16 -3.34 -40.62
N VAL A 294 -20.16 -2.86 -39.86
CA VAL A 294 -20.07 -2.68 -38.40
C VAL A 294 -19.80 -4.02 -37.71
N GLU A 295 -20.53 -5.07 -38.05
CA GLU A 295 -20.32 -6.43 -37.52
C GLU A 295 -18.88 -6.91 -37.74
N ARG A 296 -18.36 -6.74 -38.97
CA ARG A 296 -16.97 -7.09 -39.31
C ARG A 296 -15.94 -6.23 -38.59
N ALA A 297 -16.25 -4.98 -38.26
CA ALA A 297 -15.39 -4.13 -37.44
C ALA A 297 -15.36 -4.60 -35.97
N LEU A 298 -16.53 -4.91 -35.40
CA LEU A 298 -16.67 -5.42 -34.03
C LEU A 298 -15.98 -6.79 -33.85
N GLN A 299 -16.15 -7.70 -34.81
CA GLN A 299 -15.44 -8.99 -34.84
C GLN A 299 -13.92 -8.80 -35.07
N GLY A 300 -13.54 -7.88 -35.96
CA GLY A 300 -12.15 -7.65 -36.36
C GLY A 300 -11.24 -7.04 -35.29
N GLY A 301 -11.82 -6.31 -34.31
CA GLY A 301 -11.12 -5.75 -33.15
C GLY A 301 -11.29 -6.55 -31.84
N GLY A 302 -11.87 -7.76 -31.89
CA GLY A 302 -12.43 -8.42 -30.69
C GLY A 302 -11.65 -9.60 -30.12
N GLY A 303 -10.34 -9.72 -30.31
CA GLY A 303 -9.53 -10.86 -29.83
C GLY A 303 -8.44 -10.47 -28.84
N ALA A 304 -8.51 -10.98 -27.60
CA ALA A 304 -7.54 -10.72 -26.53
C ALA A 304 -6.11 -11.22 -26.80
N ALA A 305 -5.88 -11.94 -27.91
CA ALA A 305 -4.59 -12.52 -28.28
C ALA A 305 -4.00 -11.93 -29.59
N ALA A 306 -4.64 -10.93 -30.21
CA ALA A 306 -4.15 -10.33 -31.46
C ALA A 306 -3.43 -8.99 -31.18
N PRO A 307 -2.24 -8.74 -31.73
CA PRO A 307 -1.51 -7.49 -31.52
C PRO A 307 -2.30 -6.29 -32.06
N THR A 308 -2.39 -5.19 -31.32
CA THR A 308 -3.32 -4.10 -31.66
C THR A 308 -2.90 -3.35 -32.91
N ALA A 309 -1.60 -3.36 -33.28
CA ALA A 309 -1.14 -2.87 -34.56
C ALA A 309 -1.82 -3.58 -35.75
N GLU A 310 -2.11 -4.89 -35.64
CA GLU A 310 -2.84 -5.63 -36.65
C GLU A 310 -4.35 -5.31 -36.61
N ALA A 311 -4.94 -5.18 -35.41
CA ALA A 311 -6.33 -4.76 -35.24
C ALA A 311 -6.57 -3.33 -35.81
N ALA A 312 -5.67 -2.38 -35.53
CA ALA A 312 -5.68 -1.03 -36.06
C ALA A 312 -5.48 -1.00 -37.58
N ALA A 313 -4.63 -1.88 -38.14
CA ALA A 313 -4.51 -2.06 -39.59
C ALA A 313 -5.81 -2.60 -40.23
N ARG A 314 -6.48 -3.58 -39.59
CA ARG A 314 -7.77 -4.13 -40.02
C ARG A 314 -8.88 -3.06 -39.98
N LEU A 315 -8.99 -2.28 -38.90
CA LEU A 315 -9.91 -1.14 -38.79
C LEU A 315 -9.58 -0.03 -39.81
N GLY A 316 -8.30 0.22 -40.05
CA GLY A 316 -7.80 1.13 -41.08
C GLY A 316 -8.20 0.70 -42.51
N ALA A 317 -8.21 -0.60 -42.79
CA ALA A 317 -8.66 -1.18 -44.07
C ALA A 317 -10.20 -1.10 -44.27
N LEU A 318 -10.97 -1.02 -43.17
CA LEU A 318 -12.40 -0.69 -43.20
C LEU A 318 -12.65 0.83 -43.37
N GLY A 319 -11.60 1.66 -43.29
CA GLY A 319 -11.67 3.11 -43.46
C GLY A 319 -11.93 3.89 -42.18
N LEU A 320 -11.67 3.30 -41.01
CA LEU A 320 -11.75 3.98 -39.72
C LEU A 320 -10.43 4.69 -39.39
N ARG A 321 -10.50 5.68 -38.48
CA ARG A 321 -9.34 6.39 -37.92
C ARG A 321 -9.25 6.11 -36.42
N VAL A 322 -8.38 5.20 -36.02
CA VAL A 322 -7.90 5.14 -34.64
C VAL A 322 -6.81 6.22 -34.49
N PRO A 323 -6.93 7.18 -33.55
CA PRO A 323 -5.86 8.15 -33.28
C PRO A 323 -4.64 7.45 -32.68
N ALA A 324 -3.43 7.94 -32.96
CA ALA A 324 -2.24 7.47 -32.27
C ALA A 324 -2.29 7.84 -30.77
N ALA A 325 -1.67 7.00 -29.94
CA ALA A 325 -1.48 7.26 -28.51
C ALA A 325 -0.16 8.03 -28.30
N ASP A 326 -0.20 9.36 -28.45
CA ASP A 326 0.99 10.20 -28.30
C ASP A 326 1.56 10.12 -26.85
N SER A 327 2.69 9.42 -26.65
CA SER A 327 3.51 9.41 -25.41
C SER A 327 2.85 8.97 -24.09
N ALA A 328 1.58 8.54 -24.11
CA ALA A 328 0.84 8.20 -22.89
C ALA A 328 1.35 6.91 -22.22
N GLY A 329 1.74 5.91 -23.02
CA GLY A 329 2.24 4.62 -22.53
C GLY A 329 3.57 4.70 -21.77
N GLU A 330 4.51 5.54 -22.23
CA GLU A 330 5.88 5.65 -21.69
C GLU A 330 5.93 6.12 -20.22
N ARG A 331 4.86 6.75 -19.72
CA ARG A 331 4.77 7.29 -18.35
C ARG A 331 3.70 6.61 -17.48
N VAL A 332 3.17 5.46 -17.90
CA VAL A 332 2.23 4.68 -17.10
C VAL A 332 2.86 4.21 -15.79
N GLY A 333 4.07 3.63 -15.84
CA GLY A 333 4.77 3.17 -14.63
C GLY A 333 5.07 4.28 -13.64
N GLU A 334 5.49 5.46 -14.14
CA GLU A 334 5.69 6.67 -13.33
C GLU A 334 4.38 7.13 -12.67
N GLY A 335 3.28 7.15 -13.42
CA GLY A 335 1.95 7.50 -12.89
C GLY A 335 1.45 6.52 -11.82
N LEU A 336 1.64 5.21 -12.01
CA LEU A 336 1.28 4.20 -11.01
C LEU A 336 2.14 4.34 -9.74
N ARG A 337 3.45 4.60 -9.88
CA ARG A 337 4.36 4.87 -8.77
C ARG A 337 3.98 6.15 -8.01
N GLU A 338 3.63 7.22 -8.71
CA GLU A 338 3.18 8.48 -8.11
C GLU A 338 1.86 8.29 -7.35
N LEU A 339 0.89 7.58 -7.94
CA LEU A 339 -0.38 7.27 -7.29
C LEU A 339 -0.18 6.41 -6.02
N ALA A 340 0.67 5.38 -6.07
CA ALA A 340 1.01 4.57 -4.91
C ALA A 340 1.67 5.41 -3.79
N GLY A 341 2.62 6.26 -4.15
CA GLY A 341 3.29 7.16 -3.21
C GLY A 341 2.33 8.15 -2.54
N ARG A 342 1.38 8.72 -3.30
CA ARG A 342 0.35 9.62 -2.75
C ARG A 342 -0.60 8.86 -1.80
N LEU A 343 -1.20 7.75 -2.25
CA LEU A 343 -2.15 6.98 -1.44
C LEU A 343 -1.54 6.44 -0.13
N LEU A 344 -0.28 5.97 -0.16
CA LEU A 344 0.43 5.50 1.04
C LEU A 344 0.86 6.67 1.95
N GLY A 345 1.23 7.81 1.37
CA GLY A 345 1.54 9.04 2.11
C GLY A 345 0.34 9.63 2.85
N ASP A 346 -0.84 9.63 2.20
CA ASP A 346 -2.11 10.16 2.72
C ASP A 346 -2.63 9.37 3.95
N GLY A 347 -2.14 8.15 4.16
CA GLY A 347 -2.44 7.38 5.36
C GLY A 347 -3.11 6.02 5.13
N LEU A 348 -3.36 5.61 3.88
CA LEU A 348 -4.06 4.37 3.56
C LEU A 348 -3.22 3.12 3.85
N ALA A 349 -3.92 2.00 4.06
CA ALA A 349 -3.35 0.67 4.27
C ALA A 349 -3.20 -0.11 2.95
N LEU A 350 -2.27 -1.07 2.91
CA LEU A 350 -1.89 -1.78 1.67
C LEU A 350 -3.08 -2.39 0.92
N ARG A 351 -4.00 -3.08 1.62
CA ARG A 351 -5.19 -3.70 1.01
C ARG A 351 -6.13 -2.68 0.39
N SER A 352 -6.33 -1.52 1.04
CA SER A 352 -7.10 -0.41 0.47
C SER A 352 -6.43 0.18 -0.77
N VAL A 353 -5.11 0.37 -0.75
CA VAL A 353 -4.37 0.83 -1.95
C VAL A 353 -4.47 -0.19 -3.10
N ALA A 354 -4.39 -1.49 -2.80
CA ALA A 354 -4.61 -2.56 -3.78
C ALA A 354 -6.03 -2.58 -4.36
N GLN A 355 -7.06 -2.29 -3.56
CA GLN A 355 -8.43 -2.11 -4.04
C GLN A 355 -8.53 -0.93 -5.02
N HIS A 356 -7.91 0.22 -4.71
CA HIS A 356 -7.87 1.37 -5.61
C HIS A 356 -7.19 1.05 -6.95
N PHE A 357 -6.06 0.32 -6.95
CA PHE A 357 -5.43 -0.14 -8.19
C PHE A 357 -6.29 -1.16 -8.96
N THR A 358 -7.05 -2.00 -8.26
CA THR A 358 -7.99 -2.94 -8.91
C THR A 358 -9.16 -2.20 -9.55
N ALA A 359 -9.71 -1.18 -8.88
CA ALA A 359 -10.73 -0.29 -9.43
C ALA A 359 -10.20 0.51 -10.63
N LEU A 360 -8.96 1.01 -10.56
CA LEU A 360 -8.30 1.66 -11.69
C LEU A 360 -8.16 0.71 -12.89
N ALA A 361 -7.71 -0.53 -12.67
CA ALA A 361 -7.59 -1.53 -13.73
C ALA A 361 -8.93 -1.76 -14.46
N GLY A 362 -10.01 -1.98 -13.70
CA GLY A 362 -11.36 -2.15 -14.28
C GLY A 362 -11.96 -0.90 -14.94
N ARG A 363 -11.41 0.29 -14.68
CA ARG A 363 -11.79 1.55 -15.37
C ARG A 363 -10.97 1.85 -16.62
N VAL A 364 -9.77 1.27 -16.73
CA VAL A 364 -8.84 1.52 -17.84
C VAL A 364 -8.90 0.39 -18.88
N GLU A 365 -9.27 -0.82 -18.48
CA GLU A 365 -9.40 -1.99 -19.36
C GLU A 365 -10.31 -1.71 -20.58
N PRO A 366 -9.82 -1.88 -21.82
CA PRO A 366 -10.59 -1.61 -23.02
C PRO A 366 -11.69 -2.66 -23.22
N VAL A 367 -12.91 -2.23 -23.55
CA VAL A 367 -14.02 -3.16 -23.79
C VAL A 367 -13.81 -3.89 -25.13
N PRO A 368 -13.77 -5.23 -25.17
CA PRO A 368 -13.56 -5.96 -26.42
C PRO A 368 -14.75 -5.77 -27.37
N GLY A 369 -14.47 -5.62 -28.67
CA GLY A 369 -15.51 -5.36 -29.68
C GLY A 369 -16.61 -6.44 -29.75
N THR A 370 -16.30 -7.67 -29.34
CA THR A 370 -17.28 -8.76 -29.17
C THR A 370 -18.32 -8.48 -28.08
N ALA A 371 -17.96 -7.78 -27.00
CA ALA A 371 -18.90 -7.39 -25.96
C ALA A 371 -19.94 -6.37 -26.47
N LEU A 372 -19.64 -5.58 -27.52
CA LEU A 372 -20.59 -4.66 -28.14
C LEU A 372 -21.54 -5.34 -29.15
N LEU A 373 -21.31 -6.60 -29.54
CA LEU A 373 -22.15 -7.32 -30.51
C LEU A 373 -23.60 -7.48 -30.05
N HIS A 374 -23.87 -7.53 -28.73
CA HIS A 374 -25.26 -7.61 -28.24
C HIS A 374 -26.08 -6.37 -28.62
N ARG A 375 -25.46 -5.17 -28.59
CA ARG A 375 -26.13 -3.91 -29.00
C ARG A 375 -26.38 -3.84 -30.51
N LEU A 376 -25.63 -4.59 -31.32
CA LEU A 376 -25.89 -4.68 -32.76
C LEU A 376 -27.25 -5.35 -33.06
N ALA A 377 -27.73 -6.23 -32.17
CA ALA A 377 -29.03 -6.88 -32.32
C ALA A 377 -30.21 -5.90 -32.20
N ASP A 378 -30.05 -4.81 -31.43
CA ASP A 378 -31.02 -3.72 -31.27
C ASP A 378 -31.19 -2.85 -32.53
N HIS A 379 -30.37 -3.10 -33.56
CA HIS A 379 -30.42 -2.44 -34.88
C HIS A 379 -30.62 -3.44 -36.03
N SER A 380 -31.14 -4.64 -35.71
CA SER A 380 -31.51 -5.67 -36.70
C SER A 380 -32.78 -5.31 -37.50
N GLU A 381 -32.94 -5.89 -38.69
CA GLU A 381 -34.18 -5.75 -39.50
C GLU A 381 -35.45 -6.07 -38.69
N GLU A 382 -35.39 -7.09 -37.81
CA GLU A 382 -36.53 -7.45 -36.95
C GLU A 382 -36.83 -6.37 -35.90
N SER A 383 -35.81 -5.69 -35.35
CA SER A 383 -36.00 -4.56 -34.43
C SER A 383 -36.61 -3.34 -35.15
N VAL A 384 -36.12 -3.01 -36.35
CA VAL A 384 -36.60 -1.87 -37.17
C VAL A 384 -38.05 -2.11 -37.63
N THR A 385 -38.36 -3.33 -38.09
CA THR A 385 -39.72 -3.70 -38.47
C THR A 385 -40.66 -3.72 -37.27
N ARG A 386 -40.24 -4.24 -36.11
CA ARG A 386 -41.02 -4.20 -34.86
C ARG A 386 -41.30 -2.77 -34.38
N GLY A 387 -40.31 -1.88 -34.45
CA GLY A 387 -40.47 -0.44 -34.19
C GLY A 387 -41.56 0.18 -35.08
N SER A 388 -41.41 0.06 -36.40
CA SER A 388 -42.39 0.57 -37.38
C SER A 388 -43.81 -0.01 -37.21
N ALA A 389 -43.92 -1.27 -36.77
CA ALA A 389 -45.20 -1.93 -36.52
C ALA A 389 -45.93 -1.37 -35.27
N THR A 390 -45.20 -0.94 -34.24
CA THR A 390 -45.80 -0.27 -33.07
C THR A 390 -46.30 1.14 -33.41
N GLU A 391 -45.57 1.87 -34.26
CA GLU A 391 -45.96 3.23 -34.70
C GLU A 391 -47.23 3.21 -35.59
N TYR A 392 -47.40 2.16 -36.40
CA TYR A 392 -48.58 1.95 -37.26
C TYR A 392 -49.86 1.51 -36.50
N ALA A 393 -49.78 1.19 -35.21
CA ALA A 393 -50.90 0.61 -34.47
C ALA A 393 -52.01 1.63 -34.10
N ALA A 394 -51.72 2.93 -34.13
CA ALA A 394 -52.68 3.98 -33.79
C ALA A 394 -53.71 4.18 -34.92
N PRO A 395 -55.04 4.09 -34.67
CA PRO A 395 -56.04 4.34 -35.70
C PRO A 395 -56.04 5.83 -36.09
N PRO A 396 -55.97 6.17 -37.39
CA PRO A 396 -55.90 7.57 -37.82
C PRO A 396 -57.19 8.32 -37.48
N ARG A 397 -57.11 9.21 -36.49
CA ARG A 397 -58.18 10.15 -36.16
C ARG A 397 -58.06 11.34 -37.10
N ALA A 398 -59.14 11.64 -37.83
CA ALA A 398 -59.19 12.88 -38.62
C ALA A 398 -59.07 14.09 -37.67
N PRO A 399 -58.12 15.02 -37.89
CA PRO A 399 -57.97 16.17 -37.02
C PRO A 399 -59.21 17.06 -37.10
N GLY A 400 -59.66 17.60 -35.95
CA GLY A 400 -60.83 18.48 -35.81
C GLY A 400 -60.99 19.55 -36.91
N PRO A 401 -59.95 20.32 -37.30
CA PRO A 401 -60.07 21.30 -38.40
C PRO A 401 -60.46 20.68 -39.75
N VAL A 402 -60.07 19.45 -40.06
CA VAL A 402 -60.45 18.78 -41.33
C VAL A 402 -61.92 18.35 -41.32
N LEU A 403 -62.46 17.97 -40.15
CA LEU A 403 -63.90 17.72 -39.98
C LEU A 403 -64.72 19.01 -40.15
N LEU A 404 -64.25 20.12 -39.57
CA LEU A 404 -64.88 21.44 -39.72
C LEU A 404 -64.83 21.94 -41.17
N MET A 405 -63.69 21.83 -41.85
CA MET A 405 -63.58 22.20 -43.27
C MET A 405 -64.47 21.34 -44.17
N ALA A 406 -64.57 20.02 -43.92
CA ALA A 406 -65.48 19.15 -44.67
C ALA A 406 -66.96 19.52 -44.46
N GLY A 407 -67.36 19.83 -43.22
CA GLY A 407 -68.72 20.29 -42.91
C GLY A 407 -69.04 21.65 -43.53
N ALA A 408 -68.14 22.62 -43.43
CA ALA A 408 -68.28 23.94 -44.05
C ALA A 408 -68.32 23.87 -45.58
N ALA A 409 -67.47 23.03 -46.19
CA ALA A 409 -67.49 22.79 -47.64
C ALA A 409 -68.80 22.15 -48.11
N GLY A 410 -69.34 21.20 -47.34
CA GLY A 410 -70.67 20.61 -47.60
C GLY A 410 -71.76 21.66 -47.51
N LEU A 411 -71.76 22.48 -46.46
CA LEU A 411 -72.76 23.54 -46.24
C LEU A 411 -72.75 24.58 -47.37
N LEU A 412 -71.57 25.10 -47.74
CA LEU A 412 -71.43 26.10 -48.81
C LEU A 412 -71.73 25.51 -50.20
N GLY A 413 -71.36 24.25 -50.45
CA GLY A 413 -71.72 23.53 -51.66
C GLY A 413 -73.20 23.14 -51.74
N GLY A 414 -73.94 23.18 -50.62
CA GLY A 414 -75.35 22.79 -50.52
C GLY A 414 -76.37 23.89 -50.82
N LEU A 415 -75.95 25.16 -50.98
CA LEU A 415 -76.81 26.35 -51.12
C LEU A 415 -77.53 26.47 -52.48
N TRP A 416 -78.08 25.38 -53.01
CA TRP A 416 -78.73 25.32 -54.32
C TRP A 416 -80.22 25.04 -54.23
N GLN A 417 -80.99 25.70 -55.10
CA GLN A 417 -82.43 25.48 -55.25
C GLN A 417 -82.75 24.51 -56.38
N TRP A 418 -83.98 23.98 -56.42
CA TRP A 418 -84.41 23.08 -57.50
C TRP A 418 -84.41 23.83 -58.85
N PRO A 419 -83.84 23.30 -59.95
CA PRO A 419 -83.34 21.92 -60.17
C PRO A 419 -81.85 21.66 -59.82
N ALA A 420 -81.09 22.68 -59.40
CA ALA A 420 -79.64 22.60 -59.22
C ALA A 420 -79.16 21.82 -57.98
N VAL A 421 -80.06 21.27 -57.16
CA VAL A 421 -79.77 20.49 -55.93
C VAL A 421 -78.76 19.35 -56.16
N LEU A 422 -78.68 18.79 -57.37
CA LEU A 422 -77.69 17.77 -57.73
C LEU A 422 -76.23 18.25 -57.55
N ALA A 423 -75.96 19.56 -57.63
CA ALA A 423 -74.63 20.13 -57.37
C ALA A 423 -74.17 19.94 -55.91
N ALA A 424 -75.11 19.84 -54.95
CA ALA A 424 -74.80 19.61 -53.54
C ALA A 424 -74.16 18.23 -53.28
N LEU A 425 -74.36 17.26 -54.17
CA LEU A 425 -73.75 15.93 -54.07
C LEU A 425 -72.27 15.92 -54.49
N LEU A 426 -71.79 16.94 -55.21
CA LEU A 426 -70.45 16.96 -55.79
C LEU A 426 -69.35 16.95 -54.71
N VAL A 427 -69.53 17.72 -53.64
CA VAL A 427 -68.61 17.74 -52.48
C VAL A 427 -68.51 16.40 -51.74
N PRO A 428 -69.60 15.76 -51.27
CA PRO A 428 -69.51 14.46 -50.60
C PRO A 428 -69.05 13.34 -51.53
N VAL A 429 -69.42 13.35 -52.83
CA VAL A 429 -68.90 12.39 -53.81
C VAL A 429 -67.39 12.54 -53.98
N LEU A 430 -66.85 13.76 -54.01
CA LEU A 430 -65.40 13.99 -54.10
C LEU A 430 -64.65 13.34 -52.92
N PHE A 431 -65.15 13.50 -51.68
CA PHE A 431 -64.56 12.85 -50.50
C PHE A 431 -64.66 11.32 -50.53
N VAL A 432 -65.71 10.74 -51.11
CA VAL A 432 -65.84 9.28 -51.32
C VAL A 432 -64.84 8.79 -52.37
N VAL A 433 -64.74 9.48 -53.51
CA VAL A 433 -63.81 9.15 -54.61
C VAL A 433 -62.35 9.24 -54.14
N VAL A 434 -61.97 10.34 -53.47
CA VAL A 434 -60.62 10.51 -52.89
C VAL A 434 -60.30 9.39 -51.91
N ALA A 435 -61.24 9.01 -51.04
CA ALA A 435 -60.97 7.97 -50.05
C ALA A 435 -60.91 6.56 -50.67
N LEU A 436 -61.66 6.28 -51.74
CA LEU A 436 -61.53 5.03 -52.51
C LEU A 436 -60.20 4.97 -53.27
N LEU A 437 -59.81 6.07 -53.92
CA LEU A 437 -58.51 6.20 -54.56
C LEU A 437 -57.39 6.01 -53.54
N GLY A 438 -57.38 6.78 -52.46
CA GLY A 438 -56.37 6.70 -51.41
C GLY A 438 -56.29 5.33 -50.72
N ALA A 439 -57.42 4.66 -50.47
CA ALA A 439 -57.45 3.32 -49.88
C ALA A 439 -56.90 2.24 -50.85
N ASN A 440 -57.10 2.42 -52.15
CA ASN A 440 -56.54 1.51 -53.18
C ASN A 440 -55.06 1.83 -53.48
N ARG A 441 -54.67 3.11 -53.46
CA ARG A 441 -53.29 3.59 -53.67
C ARG A 441 -52.36 3.17 -52.52
N LEU A 442 -52.78 3.30 -51.27
CA LEU A 442 -52.01 2.90 -50.08
C LEU A 442 -52.30 1.45 -49.62
N ARG A 443 -52.79 0.59 -50.52
CA ARG A 443 -53.15 -0.80 -50.20
C ARG A 443 -51.91 -1.69 -50.02
N THR A 444 -51.80 -2.36 -48.88
CA THR A 444 -50.67 -3.25 -48.56
C THR A 444 -51.16 -4.69 -48.40
N GLY A 445 -51.03 -5.49 -49.46
CA GLY A 445 -51.51 -6.87 -49.51
C GLY A 445 -53.02 -6.99 -49.26
N ARG A 446 -53.41 -7.80 -48.26
CA ARG A 446 -54.82 -8.01 -47.87
C ARG A 446 -55.40 -6.88 -46.99
N ARG A 447 -54.60 -5.94 -46.49
CA ARG A 447 -55.06 -4.83 -45.64
C ARG A 447 -55.05 -3.52 -46.43
N ALA A 448 -56.21 -2.87 -46.53
CA ALA A 448 -56.32 -1.51 -47.06
C ALA A 448 -56.12 -0.49 -45.93
N ALA A 449 -55.50 0.65 -46.24
CA ALA A 449 -55.38 1.76 -45.30
C ALA A 449 -56.78 2.21 -44.82
N ARG A 450 -56.97 2.38 -43.51
CA ARG A 450 -58.26 2.74 -42.92
C ARG A 450 -58.49 4.25 -43.04
N TRP A 451 -59.11 4.68 -44.13
CA TRP A 451 -59.51 6.08 -44.30
C TRP A 451 -60.64 6.45 -43.33
N PRO A 452 -60.53 7.56 -42.57
CA PRO A 452 -61.53 7.94 -41.59
C PRO A 452 -62.88 8.25 -42.26
N MET A 453 -63.98 7.76 -41.68
CA MET A 453 -65.34 8.06 -42.18
C MET A 453 -65.81 9.47 -41.79
N GLY A 454 -65.25 10.05 -40.72
CA GLY A 454 -65.67 11.34 -40.16
C GLY A 454 -65.82 12.48 -41.19
N PRO A 455 -64.83 12.76 -42.06
CA PRO A 455 -64.96 13.83 -43.05
C PRO A 455 -66.09 13.61 -44.07
N ARG A 456 -66.41 12.35 -44.41
CA ARG A 456 -67.53 12.02 -45.31
C ARG A 456 -68.88 12.28 -44.64
N ILE A 457 -69.01 11.87 -43.37
CA ILE A 457 -70.20 12.12 -42.55
C ILE A 457 -70.39 13.63 -42.35
N ALA A 458 -69.33 14.37 -42.05
CA ALA A 458 -69.36 15.82 -41.91
C ALA A 458 -69.75 16.52 -43.23
N ALA A 459 -69.20 16.12 -44.37
CA ALA A 459 -69.56 16.67 -45.68
C ALA A 459 -71.02 16.41 -46.06
N VAL A 460 -71.56 15.22 -45.76
CA VAL A 460 -72.98 14.90 -46.00
C VAL A 460 -73.90 15.69 -45.05
N ALA A 461 -73.58 15.75 -43.76
CA ALA A 461 -74.35 16.54 -42.80
C ALA A 461 -74.34 18.04 -43.14
N GLY A 462 -73.18 18.56 -43.56
CA GLY A 462 -73.04 19.91 -44.09
C GLY A 462 -73.90 20.14 -45.32
N ALA A 463 -73.85 19.25 -46.32
CA ALA A 463 -74.64 19.37 -47.55
C ALA A 463 -76.16 19.34 -47.29
N VAL A 464 -76.64 18.50 -46.37
CA VAL A 464 -78.06 18.48 -45.95
C VAL A 464 -78.46 19.79 -45.26
N ALA A 465 -77.62 20.31 -44.35
CA ALA A 465 -77.87 21.60 -43.70
C ALA A 465 -77.85 22.78 -44.68
N GLY A 466 -76.91 22.77 -45.64
CA GLY A 466 -76.80 23.76 -46.71
C GLY A 466 -78.01 23.76 -47.65
N ALA A 467 -78.51 22.58 -48.02
CA ALA A 467 -79.71 22.44 -48.84
C ALA A 467 -80.98 22.93 -48.11
N ALA A 468 -81.11 22.62 -46.81
CA ALA A 468 -82.21 23.14 -45.99
C ALA A 468 -82.15 24.67 -45.86
N ALA A 469 -80.96 25.25 -45.66
CA ALA A 469 -80.77 26.70 -45.61
C ALA A 469 -81.05 27.37 -46.96
N GLY A 470 -80.60 26.77 -48.08
CA GLY A 470 -80.85 27.27 -49.44
C GLY A 470 -82.33 27.21 -49.86
N TYR A 471 -83.11 26.30 -49.29
CA TYR A 471 -84.56 26.24 -49.49
C TYR A 471 -85.32 27.26 -48.62
N ALA A 472 -84.79 27.63 -47.45
CA ALA A 472 -85.44 28.55 -46.52
C ALA A 472 -85.14 30.04 -46.79
N ALA A 473 -84.03 30.36 -47.49
CA ALA A 473 -83.51 31.72 -47.59
C ALA A 473 -83.58 32.36 -48.99
N ASP A 474 -84.07 31.64 -50.02
CA ASP A 474 -84.11 32.06 -51.43
C ASP A 474 -82.86 32.86 -51.92
N PRO A 475 -81.64 32.32 -51.73
CA PRO A 475 -80.42 33.05 -52.09
C PRO A 475 -80.30 33.19 -53.62
N PRO A 476 -79.94 34.37 -54.15
CA PRO A 476 -79.71 34.55 -55.58
C PRO A 476 -78.58 33.64 -56.10
N LEU A 477 -78.76 33.09 -57.31
CA LEU A 477 -77.93 32.01 -57.89
C LEU A 477 -76.41 32.25 -57.88
N TRP A 478 -75.95 33.51 -57.89
CA TRP A 478 -74.54 33.86 -57.81
C TRP A 478 -73.91 33.53 -56.44
N LEU A 479 -74.69 33.53 -55.35
CA LEU A 479 -74.24 33.07 -54.03
C LEU A 479 -74.07 31.55 -54.00
N GLY A 480 -74.93 30.79 -54.69
CA GLY A 480 -74.75 29.34 -54.86
C GLY A 480 -73.49 29.02 -55.66
N GLY A 481 -73.24 29.74 -56.76
CA GLY A 481 -72.03 29.59 -57.57
C GLY A 481 -70.73 29.94 -56.81
N THR A 482 -70.71 31.06 -56.09
CA THR A 482 -69.54 31.46 -55.28
C THR A 482 -69.35 30.55 -54.05
N GLY A 483 -70.43 30.14 -53.39
CA GLY A 483 -70.42 29.15 -52.31
C GLY A 483 -69.87 27.79 -52.76
N LEU A 484 -70.23 27.32 -53.95
CA LEU A 484 -69.67 26.10 -54.54
C LEU A 484 -68.16 26.23 -54.82
N LEU A 485 -67.68 27.37 -55.33
CA LEU A 485 -66.26 27.60 -55.57
C LEU A 485 -65.44 27.64 -54.27
N VAL A 486 -65.94 28.32 -53.23
CA VAL A 486 -65.29 28.34 -51.91
C VAL A 486 -65.35 26.94 -51.27
N GLY A 487 -66.48 26.25 -51.38
CA GLY A 487 -66.64 24.87 -50.94
C GLY A 487 -65.64 23.93 -51.61
N LEU A 488 -65.46 24.04 -52.94
CA LEU A 488 -64.45 23.28 -53.68
C LEU A 488 -63.02 23.58 -53.23
N GLY A 489 -62.68 24.86 -52.98
CA GLY A 489 -61.39 25.23 -52.38
C GLY A 489 -61.15 24.59 -51.01
N LEU A 490 -62.16 24.60 -50.14
CA LEU A 490 -62.11 23.94 -48.83
C LEU A 490 -62.04 22.40 -48.96
N THR A 491 -62.73 21.78 -49.92
CA THR A 491 -62.56 20.34 -50.17
C THR A 491 -61.15 19.99 -50.64
N ALA A 492 -60.56 20.79 -51.55
CA ALA A 492 -59.22 20.54 -52.05
C ALA A 492 -58.17 20.63 -50.93
N GLU A 493 -58.28 21.62 -50.04
CA GLU A 493 -57.40 21.76 -48.88
C GLU A 493 -57.61 20.66 -47.83
N ALA A 494 -58.87 20.30 -47.54
CA ALA A 494 -59.18 19.19 -46.63
C ALA A 494 -58.67 17.84 -47.17
N VAL A 495 -58.84 17.59 -48.47
CA VAL A 495 -58.28 16.43 -49.19
C VAL A 495 -56.76 16.42 -49.14
N ARG A 496 -56.10 17.57 -49.38
CA ARG A 496 -54.64 17.70 -49.32
C ARG A 496 -54.09 17.34 -47.94
N ARG A 497 -54.74 17.78 -46.86
CA ARG A 497 -54.34 17.40 -45.49
C ARG A 497 -54.60 15.94 -45.20
N LEU A 498 -55.81 15.44 -45.50
CA LEU A 498 -56.15 14.04 -45.26
C LEU A 498 -55.24 13.06 -46.03
N TRP A 499 -54.80 13.44 -47.24
CA TRP A 499 -53.82 12.68 -48.02
C TRP A 499 -52.42 12.71 -47.40
N ARG A 500 -51.95 13.86 -46.90
CA ARG A 500 -50.66 13.94 -46.20
C ARG A 500 -50.66 13.11 -44.93
N ASP A 501 -51.65 13.29 -44.06
CA ASP A 501 -51.80 12.50 -42.83
C ASP A 501 -51.85 10.98 -43.13
N ALA A 502 -52.50 10.59 -44.23
CA ALA A 502 -52.54 9.20 -44.70
C ALA A 502 -51.21 8.70 -45.28
N ALA A 503 -50.46 9.52 -46.02
CA ALA A 503 -49.15 9.19 -46.55
C ALA A 503 -48.09 9.12 -45.43
N ASP A 504 -48.16 10.03 -44.46
CA ASP A 504 -47.27 10.09 -43.29
C ASP A 504 -47.48 8.88 -42.38
N SER A 505 -48.72 8.57 -42.02
CA SER A 505 -49.02 7.36 -41.23
C SER A 505 -48.69 6.06 -41.96
N TRP A 506 -48.85 6.02 -43.28
CA TRP A 506 -48.42 4.88 -44.11
C TRP A 506 -46.89 4.73 -44.16
N ALA A 507 -46.15 5.83 -44.27
CA ALA A 507 -44.68 5.82 -44.33
C ALA A 507 -44.03 5.55 -42.95
N ALA A 508 -44.60 6.06 -41.86
CA ALA A 508 -44.18 5.73 -40.50
C ALA A 508 -44.28 4.21 -40.26
N GLY A 509 -45.39 3.59 -40.69
CA GLY A 509 -45.55 2.13 -40.69
C GLY A 509 -44.64 1.36 -41.66
N ARG A 510 -43.72 2.03 -42.36
CA ARG A 510 -42.64 1.45 -43.18
C ARG A 510 -41.23 1.84 -42.70
N GLY A 511 -41.12 2.69 -41.68
CA GLY A 511 -39.92 2.87 -40.87
C GLY A 511 -38.88 3.86 -41.37
N THR A 512 -39.21 4.92 -42.12
CA THR A 512 -38.22 5.97 -42.51
C THR A 512 -37.50 6.58 -41.30
N THR A 513 -38.26 6.87 -40.24
CA THR A 513 -37.77 7.32 -38.93
C THR A 513 -36.88 6.25 -38.29
N ALA A 514 -37.37 5.01 -38.22
CA ALA A 514 -36.64 3.89 -37.62
C ALA A 514 -35.32 3.55 -38.34
N LEU A 515 -35.26 3.69 -39.68
CA LEU A 515 -34.05 3.48 -40.47
C LEU A 515 -32.99 4.56 -40.21
N ARG A 516 -33.38 5.84 -40.09
CA ARG A 516 -32.46 6.90 -39.66
C ARG A 516 -31.92 6.66 -38.25
N THR A 517 -32.80 6.35 -37.29
CA THR A 517 -32.39 6.04 -35.91
C THR A 517 -31.44 4.84 -35.86
N ALA A 518 -31.64 3.82 -36.70
CA ALA A 518 -30.73 2.69 -36.82
C ALA A 518 -29.37 3.07 -37.45
N LEU A 519 -29.35 3.93 -38.47
CA LEU A 519 -28.11 4.44 -39.06
C LEU A 519 -27.28 5.25 -38.04
N ASP A 520 -27.93 6.17 -37.31
CA ASP A 520 -27.29 6.97 -36.25
C ASP A 520 -26.79 6.09 -35.09
N GLY A 521 -27.55 5.06 -34.72
CA GLY A 521 -27.14 4.06 -33.72
C GLY A 521 -25.91 3.25 -34.15
N LEU A 522 -25.90 2.76 -35.39
CA LEU A 522 -24.75 2.05 -35.97
C LEU A 522 -23.49 2.93 -36.08
N ASP A 523 -23.63 4.22 -36.42
CA ASP A 523 -22.49 5.15 -36.43
C ASP A 523 -21.99 5.47 -35.02
N THR A 524 -22.90 5.54 -34.04
CA THR A 524 -22.56 5.71 -32.61
C THR A 524 -21.78 4.50 -32.09
N LEU A 525 -22.17 3.26 -32.45
CA LEU A 525 -21.43 2.04 -32.12
C LEU A 525 -20.03 2.01 -32.75
N LEU A 526 -19.87 2.50 -34.00
CA LEU A 526 -18.53 2.66 -34.59
C LEU A 526 -17.68 3.71 -33.86
N ALA A 527 -18.29 4.80 -33.38
CA ALA A 527 -17.61 5.82 -32.59
C ALA A 527 -17.28 5.33 -31.16
N GLU A 528 -18.06 4.41 -30.60
CA GLU A 528 -17.73 3.68 -29.36
C GLU A 528 -16.55 2.73 -29.60
N LEU A 529 -16.61 1.85 -30.60
CA LEU A 529 -15.52 0.93 -30.96
C LEU A 529 -14.18 1.66 -31.18
N VAL A 530 -14.17 2.79 -31.89
CA VAL A 530 -12.95 3.58 -32.15
C VAL A 530 -12.41 4.26 -30.88
N ARG A 531 -13.26 4.56 -29.89
CA ARG A 531 -12.84 5.08 -28.57
C ARG A 531 -12.29 3.98 -27.66
N GLU A 532 -12.85 2.77 -27.72
CA GLU A 532 -12.32 1.60 -27.01
C GLU A 532 -10.97 1.15 -27.60
N HIS A 533 -10.81 1.22 -28.92
CA HIS A 533 -9.53 0.95 -29.60
C HIS A 533 -8.49 2.08 -29.49
N TRP A 534 -8.84 3.26 -28.98
CA TRP A 534 -7.85 4.30 -28.74
C TRP A 534 -6.99 3.94 -27.53
N ALA A 535 -5.67 3.94 -27.73
CA ALA A 535 -4.66 3.57 -26.75
C ALA A 535 -4.91 2.18 -26.09
N ALA A 536 -5.49 1.22 -26.82
CA ALA A 536 -5.91 -0.06 -26.27
C ALA A 536 -4.74 -0.90 -25.72
N GLU A 537 -3.57 -0.82 -26.36
CA GLU A 537 -2.36 -1.53 -25.92
C GLU A 537 -1.81 -0.90 -24.62
N GLU A 538 -1.75 0.43 -24.54
CA GLU A 538 -1.33 1.19 -23.37
C GLU A 538 -2.33 1.08 -22.21
N ARG A 539 -3.62 0.98 -22.51
CA ARG A 539 -4.70 0.77 -21.54
C ARG A 539 -4.68 -0.64 -20.96
N LEU A 540 -4.55 -1.66 -21.81
CA LEU A 540 -4.40 -3.05 -21.36
C LEU A 540 -3.14 -3.20 -20.49
N TYR A 541 -2.01 -2.66 -20.97
CA TYR A 541 -0.77 -2.61 -20.21
C TYR A 541 -0.92 -1.86 -18.87
N CYS A 542 -1.63 -0.74 -18.83
CA CYS A 542 -1.93 -0.02 -17.59
C CYS A 542 -2.83 -0.82 -16.64
N ALA A 543 -3.82 -1.56 -17.17
CA ALA A 543 -4.69 -2.42 -16.37
C ALA A 543 -3.92 -3.60 -15.79
N ASP A 544 -3.06 -4.25 -16.56
CA ASP A 544 -2.22 -5.37 -16.12
C ASP A 544 -1.10 -4.92 -15.17
N ALA A 545 -0.50 -3.76 -15.40
CA ALA A 545 0.42 -3.13 -14.47
C ALA A 545 -0.28 -2.79 -13.14
N ALA A 546 -1.48 -2.21 -13.18
CA ALA A 546 -2.26 -1.91 -11.97
C ALA A 546 -2.69 -3.20 -11.23
N ARG A 547 -3.06 -4.27 -11.94
CA ARG A 547 -3.33 -5.60 -11.34
C ARG A 547 -2.10 -6.21 -10.70
N SER A 548 -0.93 -6.16 -11.36
CA SER A 548 0.31 -6.72 -10.81
C SER A 548 0.78 -5.96 -9.57
N VAL A 549 0.68 -4.62 -9.58
CA VAL A 549 0.86 -3.76 -8.40
C VAL A 549 -0.13 -4.14 -7.28
N ALA A 550 -1.42 -4.29 -7.58
CA ALA A 550 -2.42 -4.68 -6.59
C ALA A 550 -2.19 -6.10 -6.03
N GLY A 551 -1.69 -7.04 -6.83
CA GLY A 551 -1.29 -8.38 -6.39
C GLY A 551 -0.09 -8.34 -5.46
N MET A 552 0.95 -7.58 -5.82
CA MET A 552 2.14 -7.36 -4.99
C MET A 552 1.77 -6.68 -3.66
N LEU A 553 0.94 -5.63 -3.67
CA LEU A 553 0.47 -4.96 -2.44
C LEU A 553 -0.29 -5.93 -1.52
N ARG A 554 -1.17 -6.80 -2.07
CA ARG A 554 -1.83 -7.86 -1.28
C ARG A 554 -0.84 -8.89 -0.72
N ALA A 555 0.16 -9.31 -1.49
CA ALA A 555 1.21 -10.22 -1.01
C ALA A 555 2.01 -9.58 0.15
N THR A 556 2.38 -8.31 0.04
CA THR A 556 3.07 -7.58 1.14
C THR A 556 2.18 -7.40 2.37
N ALA A 557 0.86 -7.24 2.20
CA ALA A 557 -0.10 -7.19 3.31
C ALA A 557 -0.21 -8.56 4.00
N ALA A 558 -0.32 -9.65 3.24
CA ALA A 558 -0.34 -11.01 3.77
C ALA A 558 0.97 -11.37 4.51
N ALA A 559 2.13 -10.94 4.00
CA ALA A 559 3.41 -11.12 4.68
C ALA A 559 3.51 -10.31 5.99
N ALA A 560 2.89 -9.12 6.05
CA ALA A 560 2.81 -8.33 7.28
C ALA A 560 1.85 -8.98 8.30
N ASP A 561 0.68 -9.46 7.87
CA ASP A 561 -0.27 -10.16 8.75
C ASP A 561 0.29 -11.48 9.28
N ALA A 562 1.06 -12.21 8.48
CA ALA A 562 1.77 -13.41 8.92
C ALA A 562 2.82 -13.12 10.02
N GLN A 563 3.44 -11.94 10.01
CA GLN A 563 4.33 -11.47 11.10
C GLN A 563 3.57 -10.87 12.29
N ALA A 564 2.30 -10.48 12.10
CA ALA A 564 1.44 -9.96 13.16
C ALA A 564 0.75 -11.07 13.97
N ALA A 565 0.57 -12.24 13.36
CA ALA A 565 -0.03 -13.41 14.00
C ALA A 565 0.77 -13.84 15.26
N PRO A 566 0.11 -14.07 16.41
CA PRO A 566 0.78 -14.64 17.56
C PRO A 566 1.24 -16.06 17.24
N GLU A 567 2.49 -16.38 17.58
CA GLU A 567 3.03 -17.73 17.44
C GLU A 567 2.15 -18.70 18.28
N PRO A 568 1.63 -19.79 17.70
CA PRO A 568 0.75 -20.68 18.43
C PRO A 568 1.52 -21.38 19.55
N LEU A 569 1.16 -21.07 20.79
CA LEU A 569 1.63 -21.78 21.99
C LEU A 569 1.53 -23.29 21.77
N ALA A 570 2.67 -23.95 21.64
CA ALA A 570 2.72 -25.40 21.52
C ALA A 570 2.02 -26.02 22.73
N PRO A 571 1.15 -27.05 22.55
CA PRO A 571 0.45 -27.66 23.66
C PRO A 571 1.47 -28.26 24.64
N ALA A 572 1.36 -27.89 25.92
CA ALA A 572 2.29 -28.31 26.97
C ALA A 572 2.30 -29.84 27.15
N GLY A 573 3.17 -30.51 26.40
CA GLY A 573 3.44 -31.94 26.48
C GLY A 573 4.29 -32.26 27.71
N ALA A 574 3.89 -33.28 28.47
CA ALA A 574 4.53 -33.61 29.73
C ALA A 574 5.98 -34.09 29.56
N GLY A 575 6.94 -33.31 30.08
CA GLY A 575 8.34 -33.69 30.30
C GLY A 575 8.73 -33.34 31.74
N GLY A 576 9.32 -34.28 32.46
CA GLY A 576 9.60 -34.16 33.90
C GLY A 576 10.79 -33.25 34.25
N ALA A 577 10.74 -32.65 35.44
CA ALA A 577 11.67 -31.63 35.91
C ALA A 577 13.16 -32.06 35.99
N GLY A 578 14.04 -31.12 35.59
CA GLY A 578 15.46 -31.02 35.96
C GLY A 578 15.81 -29.54 36.20
N PRO A 579 16.74 -29.19 37.10
CA PRO A 579 16.95 -27.79 37.51
C PRO A 579 18.13 -27.10 36.78
N TYR A 580 17.92 -25.84 36.39
CA TYR A 580 18.88 -24.86 35.86
C TYR A 580 19.67 -25.24 34.59
N GLU A 581 19.22 -24.75 33.43
CA GLU A 581 20.07 -24.30 32.32
C GLU A 581 19.46 -23.01 31.71
N ASP A 582 20.29 -22.25 31.00
CA ASP A 582 20.01 -20.90 30.47
C ASP A 582 19.10 -20.86 29.22
N ASP A 583 18.84 -19.66 28.71
CA ASP A 583 18.00 -19.35 27.53
C ASP A 583 18.25 -20.24 26.29
N ASP A 584 17.41 -21.26 26.06
CA ASP A 584 17.31 -21.96 24.77
C ASP A 584 15.96 -21.70 24.08
N TRP A 585 15.83 -20.48 23.53
CA TRP A 585 14.87 -20.16 22.45
C TRP A 585 15.53 -20.29 21.07
N LEU A 586 16.63 -21.06 20.94
CA LEU A 586 17.44 -21.12 19.72
C LEU A 586 17.28 -22.42 18.90
N SER A 587 16.40 -23.32 19.34
CA SER A 587 16.18 -24.63 18.73
C SER A 587 14.85 -24.77 17.95
N ALA A 588 14.59 -23.86 17.01
CA ALA A 588 13.65 -24.08 15.91
C ALA A 588 14.44 -24.38 14.61
N PRO A 589 14.28 -25.56 13.97
CA PRO A 589 15.12 -25.93 12.83
C PRO A 589 14.83 -25.06 11.61
N SER A 590 15.89 -24.51 11.01
CA SER A 590 15.82 -23.78 9.74
C SER A 590 15.35 -24.70 8.62
N ALA A 591 14.16 -24.46 8.08
CA ALA A 591 13.62 -25.18 6.93
C ALA A 591 14.24 -24.70 5.60
N LEU A 592 15.56 -24.87 5.45
CA LEU A 592 16.32 -24.62 4.23
C LEU A 592 17.47 -25.64 4.09
N GLU A 593 17.13 -26.89 3.78
CA GLU A 593 18.07 -27.79 3.10
C GLU A 593 17.91 -27.60 1.58
N THR A 594 19.01 -27.26 0.91
CA THR A 594 19.10 -27.19 -0.55
C THR A 594 19.06 -28.59 -1.16
N PRO A 595 18.26 -28.84 -2.22
CA PRO A 595 18.27 -30.13 -2.90
C PRO A 595 19.49 -30.26 -3.83
N GLU A 596 20.33 -31.27 -3.59
CA GLU A 596 21.26 -31.75 -4.62
C GLU A 596 20.54 -32.64 -5.64
N SER A 597 21.13 -32.70 -6.83
CA SER A 597 20.53 -33.20 -8.07
C SER A 597 20.44 -34.72 -8.18
N ASP A 598 19.39 -35.22 -8.84
CA ASP A 598 19.58 -36.19 -9.93
C ASP A 598 18.43 -36.15 -10.95
N ALA A 599 18.70 -36.59 -12.19
CA ALA A 599 17.90 -36.24 -13.37
C ALA A 599 17.06 -37.39 -13.95
N ALA A 600 15.88 -37.06 -14.52
CA ALA A 600 15.29 -37.77 -15.67
C ALA A 600 14.17 -36.98 -16.38
N ASP A 601 14.48 -36.51 -17.58
CA ASP A 601 13.68 -36.54 -18.83
C ASP A 601 12.13 -36.50 -18.83
N GLY A 602 11.56 -35.65 -19.70
CA GLY A 602 10.26 -35.92 -20.35
C GLY A 602 9.18 -34.83 -20.33
N GLY A 603 8.96 -34.21 -21.50
CA GLY A 603 7.63 -33.74 -21.93
C GLY A 603 7.23 -32.30 -21.59
N ALA A 604 6.73 -31.58 -22.59
CA ALA A 604 6.04 -30.30 -22.42
C ALA A 604 4.54 -30.52 -22.14
N ASP A 605 3.93 -29.67 -21.32
CA ASP A 605 2.50 -29.37 -21.42
C ASP A 605 2.23 -27.92 -20.97
N ASP A 606 1.62 -27.13 -21.87
CA ASP A 606 1.32 -25.71 -21.67
C ASP A 606 -0.20 -25.56 -21.39
N GLY A 607 -0.56 -25.40 -20.12
CA GLY A 607 -1.95 -25.36 -19.60
C GLY A 607 -2.12 -26.42 -18.50
N ASP A 608 -2.71 -26.16 -17.34
CA ASP A 608 -3.86 -25.32 -17.02
C ASP A 608 -3.75 -24.80 -15.57
N TRP A 609 -3.69 -23.47 -15.39
CA TRP A 609 -3.60 -22.84 -14.07
C TRP A 609 -4.88 -22.07 -13.66
N ALA A 610 -5.94 -22.15 -14.46
CA ALA A 610 -7.21 -21.46 -14.17
C ALA A 610 -8.06 -22.19 -13.09
N ALA A 611 -7.76 -23.46 -12.81
CA ALA A 611 -8.53 -24.29 -11.89
C ALA A 611 -8.31 -24.00 -10.39
N ALA A 612 -7.28 -23.25 -9.99
CA ALA A 612 -6.91 -23.07 -8.58
C ALA A 612 -7.81 -22.09 -7.78
N TYR A 613 -8.70 -21.34 -8.43
CA TYR A 613 -9.52 -20.29 -7.80
C TYR A 613 -11.03 -20.36 -8.10
N ALA A 614 -11.51 -21.52 -8.59
CA ALA A 614 -12.95 -21.74 -8.75
C ALA A 614 -13.63 -22.10 -7.42
N TRP A 615 -14.10 -21.08 -6.67
CA TRP A 615 -15.06 -21.30 -5.59
C TRP A 615 -16.44 -21.63 -6.16
N ASP A 616 -16.82 -22.90 -6.08
CA ASP A 616 -18.13 -23.38 -6.52
C ASP A 616 -19.24 -22.92 -5.55
N ASN A 617 -20.18 -22.12 -6.06
CA ASN A 617 -21.33 -21.61 -5.33
C ASN A 617 -22.61 -22.19 -5.92
N THR A 618 -23.11 -23.29 -5.34
CA THR A 618 -24.48 -23.76 -5.60
C THR A 618 -25.24 -23.99 -4.29
N PRO A 619 -26.37 -23.29 -4.07
CA PRO A 619 -27.21 -23.48 -2.90
C PRO A 619 -28.37 -24.44 -3.20
N ASP A 620 -28.52 -25.51 -2.42
CA ASP A 620 -29.74 -26.31 -2.47
C ASP A 620 -30.36 -26.56 -1.08
N ARG A 621 -31.61 -26.09 -0.94
CA ARG A 621 -32.52 -26.46 0.14
C ARG A 621 -33.32 -27.68 -0.34
N HIS A 622 -33.50 -28.69 0.51
CA HIS A 622 -34.80 -28.98 1.14
C HIS A 622 -34.90 -30.37 1.81
N ARG A 623 -35.62 -30.36 2.94
CA ARG A 623 -36.54 -31.41 3.46
C ARG A 623 -36.02 -32.63 4.24
N ASP A 624 -36.48 -32.66 5.49
CA ASP A 624 -36.84 -33.79 6.37
C ASP A 624 -37.86 -34.77 5.71
N PRO A 625 -38.31 -35.91 6.33
CA PRO A 625 -38.26 -36.26 7.77
C PRO A 625 -38.13 -37.77 8.15
N GLU A 626 -38.36 -38.06 9.44
CA GLU A 626 -38.81 -39.35 10.05
C GLU A 626 -37.78 -40.52 10.13
N ALA A 627 -37.75 -41.39 11.17
CA ALA A 627 -38.47 -41.47 12.46
C ALA A 627 -37.76 -42.45 13.44
N ASP A 628 -38.17 -42.42 14.73
CA ASP A 628 -38.12 -43.53 15.73
C ASP A 628 -36.74 -44.08 16.20
N ARG A 629 -36.50 -44.50 17.46
CA ARG A 629 -37.36 -44.69 18.66
C ARG A 629 -36.54 -44.85 19.97
N ASN A 630 -37.13 -44.45 21.10
CA ASN A 630 -36.88 -44.90 22.51
C ASN A 630 -35.50 -44.58 23.15
N SER A 631 -35.35 -44.33 24.46
CA SER A 631 -36.24 -44.61 25.61
C SER A 631 -36.17 -43.54 26.72
N ASP A 632 -37.25 -43.46 27.50
CA ASP A 632 -37.58 -42.56 28.63
C ASP A 632 -37.09 -43.14 30.02
N PRO A 633 -37.41 -42.60 31.23
CA PRO A 633 -37.31 -41.23 31.79
C PRO A 633 -36.73 -41.18 33.25
N SER A 634 -37.00 -40.07 33.97
CA SER A 634 -36.91 -39.81 35.45
C SER A 634 -35.61 -39.19 35.99
N GLY A 635 -35.60 -38.20 36.91
CA GLY A 635 -36.68 -37.36 37.49
C GLY A 635 -36.09 -36.27 38.43
N GLY A 636 -36.75 -35.12 38.64
CA GLY A 636 -36.33 -34.07 39.60
C GLY A 636 -37.07 -34.17 40.96
N PRO A 637 -37.26 -33.08 41.76
CA PRO A 637 -36.61 -31.74 41.79
C PRO A 637 -36.28 -31.25 43.25
N TYR A 638 -36.27 -29.92 43.50
CA TYR A 638 -36.09 -29.15 44.78
C TYR A 638 -34.63 -28.91 45.28
N GLY A 639 -34.24 -27.77 45.89
CA GLY A 639 -34.90 -26.45 46.03
C GLY A 639 -34.27 -25.47 47.07
N ALA A 640 -34.26 -24.17 46.75
CA ALA A 640 -34.31 -22.96 47.62
C ALA A 640 -33.17 -22.55 48.64
N PRO A 641 -33.09 -21.25 49.07
CA PRO A 641 -31.91 -20.62 49.73
C PRO A 641 -32.13 -20.10 51.17
N TYR A 642 -31.12 -19.48 51.82
CA TYR A 642 -31.23 -18.73 53.10
C TYR A 642 -30.30 -17.49 53.23
N ARG A 643 -30.42 -16.75 54.36
CA ARG A 643 -30.16 -15.30 54.57
C ARG A 643 -29.65 -15.00 56.01
N ASP A 644 -28.98 -13.83 56.20
CA ASP A 644 -28.63 -12.97 57.40
C ASP A 644 -29.29 -13.25 58.80
N PRO A 645 -28.85 -12.71 59.99
CA PRO A 645 -28.27 -11.35 60.24
C PRO A 645 -27.41 -11.01 61.53
N ASP A 646 -27.00 -9.72 61.63
CA ASP A 646 -26.87 -8.76 62.79
C ASP A 646 -26.01 -8.95 64.09
N GLY A 647 -25.41 -7.83 64.56
CA GLY A 647 -24.98 -7.58 65.97
C GLY A 647 -24.01 -6.38 66.26
N GLY A 648 -24.26 -5.57 67.32
CA GLY A 648 -23.42 -4.43 67.83
C GLY A 648 -23.23 -4.45 69.38
N ASP A 649 -22.75 -3.45 70.16
CA ASP A 649 -22.25 -2.04 69.96
C ASP A 649 -21.43 -1.62 71.26
N PRO A 650 -21.55 -0.45 71.95
CA PRO A 650 -21.16 0.96 71.65
C PRO A 650 -20.15 1.67 72.62
N GLY A 651 -19.06 2.27 72.10
CA GLY A 651 -18.33 3.46 72.67
C GLY A 651 -17.55 3.34 74.00
N PRO A 652 -17.04 4.45 74.63
CA PRO A 652 -16.91 5.86 74.17
C PRO A 652 -15.55 6.59 74.52
N TYR A 653 -15.50 7.94 74.44
CA TYR A 653 -14.40 8.93 74.70
C TYR A 653 -13.33 9.14 73.58
N GLY A 654 -12.86 10.35 73.19
CA GLY A 654 -13.35 11.72 73.46
C GLY A 654 -12.37 12.90 73.14
N THR A 655 -12.51 13.56 71.97
CA THR A 655 -12.08 14.97 71.63
C THR A 655 -10.54 15.32 71.55
N PRO A 656 -10.11 16.51 71.04
CA PRO A 656 -10.24 17.02 69.65
C PRO A 656 -8.92 17.60 69.01
N SER A 657 -8.98 17.91 67.69
CA SER A 657 -8.07 18.70 66.79
C SER A 657 -6.83 19.47 67.34
N PRO A 658 -5.70 19.58 66.57
CA PRO A 658 -5.67 20.46 65.37
C PRO A 658 -4.80 19.99 64.19
N ALA A 659 -4.77 20.79 63.11
CA ALA A 659 -4.09 20.52 61.83
C ALA A 659 -2.56 20.69 61.83
N ALA A 660 -1.87 19.91 61.00
CA ALA A 660 -0.48 20.11 60.57
C ALA A 660 -0.26 19.59 59.12
N TYR A 661 0.75 20.11 58.44
CA TYR A 661 1.06 19.87 57.01
C TYR A 661 1.53 18.43 56.70
N PRO A 662 1.39 17.95 55.45
CA PRO A 662 2.03 16.72 55.02
C PRO A 662 3.55 16.91 54.92
N ALA A 663 4.30 16.08 55.65
CA ALA A 663 5.73 15.88 55.41
C ALA A 663 5.93 15.02 54.14
N GLY A 664 7.07 15.19 53.46
CA GLY A 664 7.37 14.52 52.20
C GLY A 664 7.67 13.01 52.34
N PRO A 665 7.72 12.26 51.23
CA PRO A 665 7.88 10.82 51.22
C PRO A 665 9.36 10.41 51.27
N ASP A 666 9.96 10.50 52.45
CA ASP A 666 11.18 9.76 52.82
C ASP A 666 11.02 9.26 54.28
N ASP A 667 11.65 8.13 54.60
CA ASP A 667 11.57 7.37 55.87
C ASP A 667 10.37 6.42 56.09
N ALA A 668 10.32 5.34 55.30
CA ALA A 668 9.66 4.08 55.69
C ALA A 668 10.69 2.92 55.68
N PRO A 669 11.04 2.31 56.83
CA PRO A 669 12.09 1.30 56.91
C PRO A 669 11.61 -0.13 56.61
N TRP A 670 12.21 -0.73 55.57
CA TRP A 670 12.41 -2.17 55.30
C TRP A 670 11.19 -3.13 55.31
N GLY A 671 10.85 -3.64 54.12
CA GLY A 671 10.05 -4.86 53.93
C GLY A 671 10.29 -5.50 52.56
N SER A 672 10.88 -6.72 52.56
CA SER A 672 10.90 -7.75 51.50
C SER A 672 11.06 -7.33 50.02
N GLY A 673 12.23 -7.62 49.41
CA GLY A 673 12.45 -7.52 47.96
C GLY A 673 13.93 -7.40 47.57
N GLU A 674 14.74 -8.40 47.89
CA GLU A 674 16.21 -8.26 47.92
C GLU A 674 16.94 -8.60 46.60
N GLY A 675 16.19 -8.90 45.52
CA GLY A 675 16.75 -9.27 44.21
C GLY A 675 16.62 -8.23 43.07
N ASP A 676 15.75 -7.21 43.22
CA ASP A 676 15.17 -6.50 42.06
C ASP A 676 15.36 -4.97 42.09
N ARG A 677 16.47 -4.49 42.65
CA ARG A 677 16.80 -3.04 42.65
C ARG A 677 17.79 -2.71 41.54
N ALA A 678 17.34 -1.86 40.60
CA ALA A 678 18.17 -1.31 39.54
C ALA A 678 19.43 -0.59 40.09
N PRO A 679 20.55 -0.55 39.32
CA PRO A 679 21.79 0.09 39.73
C PRO A 679 21.60 1.58 40.05
N ARG A 680 22.36 2.12 41.02
CA ARG A 680 22.18 3.50 41.51
C ARG A 680 22.41 4.60 40.48
N TRP A 681 23.09 4.28 39.38
CA TRP A 681 23.41 5.17 38.28
C TRP A 681 22.39 5.09 37.13
N LEU A 682 21.41 4.19 37.20
CA LEU A 682 20.41 3.95 36.15
C LEU A 682 19.01 4.32 36.64
N ASP A 683 18.50 5.45 36.16
CA ASP A 683 17.07 5.74 36.19
C ASP A 683 16.39 5.05 34.99
N ARG A 684 15.28 4.34 35.23
CA ARG A 684 14.40 3.82 34.18
C ARG A 684 13.11 4.63 34.11
N GLU A 685 12.77 5.08 32.91
CA GLU A 685 11.50 5.74 32.60
C GLU A 685 10.79 4.90 31.54
N ILE A 686 9.96 3.97 32.04
CA ILE A 686 9.27 2.97 31.26
C ILE A 686 7.95 3.56 30.76
N GLY A 687 7.82 3.72 29.45
CA GLY A 687 6.61 4.26 28.82
C GLY A 687 5.51 3.22 28.64
N GLU A 688 4.24 3.61 28.77
CA GLU A 688 3.08 2.75 28.43
C GLU A 688 2.77 2.72 26.92
N GLY A 689 3.41 3.59 26.14
CA GLY A 689 3.15 3.80 24.71
C GLY A 689 2.20 4.99 24.49
N GLY A 690 2.70 6.00 23.79
CA GLY A 690 1.91 7.20 23.50
C GLY A 690 0.85 6.98 22.41
N PRO A 691 -0.13 7.90 22.28
CA PRO A 691 -1.27 7.74 21.36
C PRO A 691 -0.88 7.72 19.87
N GLU A 692 0.31 8.19 19.52
CA GLU A 692 0.82 8.27 18.14
C GLU A 692 1.80 7.14 17.79
N LEU A 693 2.11 6.26 18.74
CA LEU A 693 3.02 5.12 18.60
C LEU A 693 2.69 4.24 17.38
N VAL A 694 1.51 3.63 17.38
CA VAL A 694 1.06 2.70 16.33
C VAL A 694 0.94 3.41 14.98
N ALA A 695 0.49 4.67 14.97
CA ALA A 695 0.37 5.46 13.75
C ALA A 695 1.74 5.80 13.12
N THR A 696 2.74 6.10 13.96
CA THR A 696 4.12 6.38 13.54
C THR A 696 4.79 5.12 13.02
N LEU A 697 4.70 4.01 13.76
CA LEU A 697 5.25 2.71 13.33
C LEU A 697 4.62 2.25 12.01
N ALA A 698 3.29 2.35 11.85
CA ALA A 698 2.64 2.05 10.57
C ALA A 698 3.06 3.02 9.44
N GLY A 699 3.43 4.27 9.76
CA GLY A 699 4.06 5.21 8.81
C GLY A 699 5.44 4.75 8.37
N ASP A 700 6.31 4.42 9.33
CA ASP A 700 7.67 3.89 9.12
C ASP A 700 7.67 2.63 8.24
N LEU A 701 6.72 1.71 8.49
CA LEU A 701 6.53 0.50 7.68
C LEU A 701 6.19 0.81 6.21
N ARG A 702 5.36 1.82 5.93
CA ARG A 702 5.02 2.24 4.56
C ARG A 702 6.21 2.84 3.82
N ASN A 703 7.03 3.65 4.50
CA ASN A 703 8.24 4.21 3.90
C ASN A 703 9.24 3.10 3.58
N THR A 704 9.42 2.16 4.51
CA THR A 704 10.26 0.97 4.35
C THR A 704 9.79 0.11 3.17
N ALA A 705 8.47 -0.11 3.04
CA ALA A 705 7.90 -0.82 1.89
C ALA A 705 8.07 -0.05 0.56
N MET A 706 7.90 1.28 0.54
CA MET A 706 8.15 2.09 -0.65
C MET A 706 9.62 2.02 -1.11
N ALA A 707 10.57 2.02 -0.18
CA ALA A 707 11.98 1.77 -0.46
C ALA A 707 12.22 0.35 -0.99
N ALA A 708 11.60 -0.66 -0.39
CA ALA A 708 11.66 -2.06 -0.82
C ALA A 708 11.14 -2.27 -2.27
N MET A 709 10.07 -1.56 -2.64
CA MET A 709 9.43 -1.64 -3.94
C MET A 709 10.15 -0.85 -5.05
N ALA A 710 11.19 -0.05 -4.76
CA ALA A 710 11.89 0.75 -5.77
C ALA A 710 12.41 -0.07 -6.99
N PRO A 711 13.00 -1.28 -6.83
CA PRO A 711 13.38 -2.12 -7.97
C PRO A 711 12.19 -2.68 -8.75
N TYR A 712 11.06 -2.93 -8.07
CA TYR A 712 9.82 -3.39 -8.68
C TYR A 712 9.21 -2.31 -9.57
N TRP A 713 9.17 -1.06 -9.11
CA TRP A 713 8.73 0.07 -9.96
C TRP A 713 9.58 0.21 -11.21
N GLY A 714 10.91 0.09 -11.08
CA GLY A 714 11.81 0.05 -12.24
C GLY A 714 11.62 -1.18 -13.15
N ALA A 715 10.95 -2.24 -12.71
CA ALA A 715 10.52 -3.36 -13.56
C ALA A 715 9.16 -3.10 -14.21
N VAL A 716 8.20 -2.51 -13.48
CA VAL A 716 6.91 -2.04 -14.01
C VAL A 716 7.15 -1.04 -15.14
N GLU A 717 7.94 0.02 -14.91
CA GLU A 717 8.29 1.06 -15.90
C GLU A 717 8.94 0.51 -17.18
N ARG A 718 9.56 -0.69 -17.13
CA ARG A 718 10.16 -1.37 -18.29
C ARG A 718 9.29 -2.49 -18.89
N GLY A 719 8.07 -2.68 -18.38
CA GLY A 719 7.15 -3.75 -18.79
C GLY A 719 7.60 -5.16 -18.43
N GLN A 720 8.44 -5.30 -17.39
CA GLN A 720 9.05 -6.57 -16.95
C GLN A 720 8.51 -7.04 -15.58
N ALA A 721 7.32 -6.59 -15.17
CA ALA A 721 6.68 -6.95 -13.90
C ALA A 721 6.05 -8.36 -13.93
N GLY A 722 6.88 -9.39 -14.16
CA GLY A 722 6.47 -10.80 -14.10
C GLY A 722 6.59 -11.42 -12.70
N ALA A 723 6.13 -12.67 -12.55
CA ALA A 723 6.11 -13.40 -11.28
C ALA A 723 7.47 -13.43 -10.55
N LEU A 724 8.58 -13.56 -11.28
CA LEU A 724 9.94 -13.57 -10.72
C LEU A 724 10.36 -12.21 -10.14
N ALA A 725 9.86 -11.09 -10.69
CA ALA A 725 10.07 -9.77 -10.11
C ALA A 725 9.23 -9.59 -8.83
N LEU A 726 8.01 -10.16 -8.80
CA LEU A 726 7.13 -10.14 -7.64
C LEU A 726 7.72 -10.94 -6.48
N ALA A 727 8.15 -12.19 -6.70
CA ALA A 727 8.75 -13.04 -5.67
C ALA A 727 10.02 -12.43 -5.05
N ARG A 728 10.91 -11.85 -5.87
CA ARG A 728 12.10 -11.11 -5.36
C ARG A 728 11.73 -9.90 -4.52
N THR A 729 10.62 -9.23 -4.84
CA THR A 729 10.14 -8.06 -4.09
C THR A 729 9.53 -8.49 -2.76
N GLU A 730 8.79 -9.60 -2.74
CA GLU A 730 8.24 -10.17 -1.50
C GLU A 730 9.33 -10.57 -0.51
N GLU A 731 10.38 -11.27 -0.98
CA GLU A 731 11.56 -11.59 -0.16
C GLU A 731 12.19 -10.32 0.40
N ARG A 732 12.40 -9.31 -0.45
CA ARG A 732 13.01 -8.04 -0.04
C ARG A 732 12.15 -7.25 0.95
N VAL A 733 10.81 -7.34 0.85
CA VAL A 733 9.91 -6.78 1.87
C VAL A 733 10.07 -7.53 3.18
N ARG A 734 10.15 -8.86 3.17
CA ARG A 734 10.33 -9.68 4.37
C ARG A 734 11.64 -9.37 5.10
N GLU A 735 12.74 -9.27 4.35
CA GLU A 735 14.06 -8.82 4.85
C GLU A 735 13.97 -7.43 5.50
N LEU A 736 13.29 -6.47 4.86
CA LEU A 736 13.23 -5.10 5.36
C LEU A 736 12.26 -4.94 6.56
N LEU A 737 11.21 -5.74 6.62
CA LEU A 737 10.36 -5.85 7.81
C LEU A 737 11.13 -6.45 9.00
N SER A 738 11.95 -7.49 8.78
CA SER A 738 12.78 -8.07 9.84
C SER A 738 13.89 -7.11 10.30
N ALA A 739 14.50 -6.36 9.37
CA ALA A 739 15.45 -5.30 9.70
C ALA A 739 14.81 -4.15 10.49
N ALA A 740 13.58 -3.73 10.12
CA ALA A 740 12.83 -2.72 10.88
C ALA A 740 12.46 -3.21 12.29
N ARG A 741 12.11 -4.50 12.43
CA ARG A 741 11.92 -5.15 13.74
C ARG A 741 13.21 -5.13 14.56
N HIS A 742 14.33 -5.58 13.98
CA HIS A 742 15.64 -5.56 14.67
C HIS A 742 16.03 -4.13 15.10
N HIS A 743 15.82 -3.14 14.22
CA HIS A 743 16.08 -1.73 14.52
C HIS A 743 15.29 -1.24 15.74
N LEU A 744 13.97 -1.48 15.77
CA LEU A 744 13.10 -1.09 16.90
C LEU A 744 13.52 -1.77 18.22
N TRP A 745 14.00 -3.02 18.18
CA TRP A 745 14.48 -3.73 19.37
C TRP A 745 15.90 -3.34 19.79
N ARG A 746 16.71 -2.72 18.92
CA ARG A 746 18.10 -2.31 19.22
C ARG A 746 18.24 -0.84 19.58
N TYR A 747 17.57 0.06 18.87
CA TYR A 747 17.72 1.51 19.03
C TYR A 747 16.51 2.18 19.71
N GLY A 748 15.48 1.38 20.03
CA GLY A 748 14.25 1.85 20.67
C GLY A 748 13.34 2.61 19.70
N VAL A 749 12.22 3.10 20.24
CA VAL A 749 11.13 3.67 19.43
C VAL A 749 11.42 5.11 18.96
N LEU A 750 12.24 5.85 19.71
CA LEU A 750 12.59 7.24 19.39
C LEU A 750 13.59 7.37 18.24
N ALA A 751 14.33 6.30 17.90
CA ALA A 751 15.23 6.29 16.75
C ALA A 751 14.44 6.09 15.44
N PRO A 752 14.72 6.84 14.36
CA PRO A 752 14.09 6.64 13.07
C PRO A 752 14.62 5.36 12.40
N PRO A 753 13.79 4.58 11.69
CA PRO A 753 14.28 3.46 10.89
C PRO A 753 15.23 3.96 9.78
N PRO A 754 16.05 3.07 9.17
CA PRO A 754 17.01 3.46 8.12
C PRO A 754 16.39 4.06 6.84
N TYR A 755 15.06 3.96 6.67
CA TYR A 755 14.31 4.58 5.57
C TYR A 755 13.19 5.49 6.13
N PRO A 756 13.53 6.64 6.74
CA PRO A 756 12.53 7.57 7.24
C PRO A 756 11.84 8.30 6.07
N ALA A 757 10.64 8.84 6.31
CA ALA A 757 10.05 9.80 5.37
C ALA A 757 10.70 11.17 5.55
N ASP A 758 11.38 11.68 4.51
CA ASP A 758 11.97 13.03 4.46
C ASP A 758 10.98 14.16 4.82
N HIS A 759 9.67 13.89 4.74
CA HIS A 759 8.59 14.86 4.87
C HIS A 759 7.81 14.78 6.20
N ARG A 760 8.08 13.79 7.06
CA ARG A 760 7.37 13.61 8.33
C ARG A 760 8.37 13.62 9.48
N ALA A 761 8.44 14.74 10.20
CA ALA A 761 9.13 14.79 11.48
C ALA A 761 8.58 13.69 12.39
N ARG A 762 9.46 12.89 13.00
CA ARG A 762 9.08 11.89 14.00
C ARG A 762 8.39 12.61 15.16
N THR A 763 7.30 12.04 15.67
CA THR A 763 6.54 12.69 16.74
C THR A 763 7.29 12.65 18.08
N THR A 764 6.73 13.36 19.06
CA THR A 764 7.38 13.68 20.33
C THR A 764 7.61 12.46 21.22
N ALA A 765 8.49 12.61 22.23
CA ALA A 765 8.65 11.61 23.29
C ALA A 765 7.31 11.21 23.92
N ALA A 766 6.44 12.19 24.20
CA ALA A 766 5.10 11.97 24.74
C ALA A 766 4.17 11.24 23.74
N GLY A 767 4.31 11.50 22.44
CA GLY A 767 3.55 10.83 21.38
C GLY A 767 3.92 9.36 21.16
N LEU A 768 5.19 8.98 21.41
CA LEU A 768 5.70 7.62 21.20
C LEU A 768 5.80 6.77 22.48
N LEU A 769 6.41 7.30 23.53
CA LEU A 769 6.61 6.59 24.80
C LEU A 769 5.50 6.88 25.82
N GLY A 770 4.87 8.05 25.74
CA GLY A 770 3.96 8.55 26.78
C GLY A 770 4.68 9.31 27.90
N THR A 771 5.96 9.65 27.73
CA THR A 771 6.83 10.29 28.72
C THR A 771 7.31 11.68 28.25
N ASP A 772 7.66 12.57 29.17
CA ASP A 772 8.08 13.95 28.86
C ASP A 772 9.60 14.03 28.61
N SER A 773 10.02 14.79 27.60
CA SER A 773 11.43 15.06 27.32
C SER A 773 12.07 16.05 28.32
N LEU A 774 11.29 16.67 29.20
CA LEU A 774 11.79 17.54 30.28
C LEU A 774 12.88 16.86 31.14
N ARG A 775 12.68 15.59 31.53
CA ARG A 775 13.65 14.85 32.37
C ARG A 775 14.98 14.60 31.65
N VAL A 776 14.92 14.38 30.33
CA VAL A 776 16.11 14.30 29.46
C VAL A 776 16.82 15.66 29.40
N ALA A 777 16.08 16.74 29.22
CA ALA A 777 16.64 18.08 29.14
C ALA A 777 17.32 18.51 30.46
N GLU A 778 16.73 18.19 31.62
CA GLU A 778 17.33 18.41 32.94
C GLU A 778 18.62 17.60 33.15
N LEU A 779 18.64 16.34 32.69
CA LEU A 779 19.81 15.47 32.81
C LEU A 779 20.98 15.91 31.91
N VAL A 780 20.69 16.43 30.71
CA VAL A 780 21.72 16.77 29.70
C VAL A 780 22.19 18.24 29.83
N GLY A 781 21.51 19.03 30.66
CA GLY A 781 21.82 20.44 30.89
C GLY A 781 23.24 20.75 31.38
N ARG A 782 23.62 22.04 31.31
CA ARG A 782 24.91 22.52 31.83
C ARG A 782 24.93 22.56 33.37
N GLU A 783 23.77 22.74 33.99
CA GLU A 783 23.55 22.91 35.44
C GLU A 783 23.33 21.59 36.19
N THR A 784 23.24 20.45 35.49
CA THR A 784 22.97 19.14 36.08
C THR A 784 23.97 18.80 37.19
N ASP A 785 23.46 18.34 38.33
CA ASP A 785 24.28 17.97 39.48
C ASP A 785 25.27 16.85 39.13
N ARG A 786 26.55 17.23 39.04
CA ARG A 786 27.69 16.33 38.82
C ARG A 786 27.94 15.40 40.02
N GLY A 787 27.41 15.73 41.21
CA GLY A 787 27.46 14.91 42.42
C GLY A 787 26.56 13.66 42.35
N ALA A 788 25.54 13.66 41.48
CA ALA A 788 24.68 12.52 41.23
C ALA A 788 25.28 11.47 40.25
N VAL A 789 26.47 11.71 39.70
CA VAL A 789 27.19 10.73 38.86
C VAL A 789 27.94 9.75 39.75
N VAL A 790 27.62 8.46 39.61
CA VAL A 790 28.20 7.41 40.46
C VAL A 790 29.43 6.81 39.78
N GLN A 791 30.58 6.84 40.45
CA GLN A 791 31.81 6.25 39.95
C GLN A 791 31.74 4.72 40.07
N LEU A 792 31.82 4.00 38.95
CA LEU A 792 31.76 2.53 38.87
C LEU A 792 33.12 1.90 39.24
N SER A 793 33.67 2.30 40.39
CA SER A 793 34.97 1.84 40.86
C SER A 793 34.85 1.10 42.18
N SER A 794 35.52 -0.05 42.28
CA SER A 794 35.65 -0.73 43.57
C SER A 794 36.40 0.17 44.58
N PRO A 795 36.23 -0.03 45.90
CA PRO A 795 36.95 0.75 46.91
C PRO A 795 38.48 0.69 46.75
N GLU A 796 38.99 -0.42 46.22
CA GLU A 796 40.41 -0.64 45.93
C GLU A 796 40.87 0.17 44.72
N GLN A 797 40.09 0.15 43.64
CA GLN A 797 40.35 0.91 42.42
C GLN A 797 40.25 2.43 42.67
N GLY A 798 39.32 2.88 43.52
CA GLY A 798 39.17 4.29 43.89
C GLY A 798 40.44 4.92 44.47
N ALA A 799 41.29 4.12 45.13
CA ALA A 799 42.59 4.58 45.63
C ALA A 799 43.61 4.88 44.50
N LEU A 800 43.44 4.26 43.33
CA LEU A 800 44.31 4.34 42.15
C LEU A 800 43.92 5.45 41.16
N LEU A 801 42.70 6.00 41.27
CA LEU A 801 42.20 7.08 40.41
C LEU A 801 42.90 8.42 40.69
N SER A 802 43.03 9.25 39.66
CA SER A 802 43.47 10.64 39.81
C SER A 802 42.55 11.41 40.76
N ARG A 803 43.15 12.29 41.58
CA ARG A 803 42.42 13.18 42.50
C ARG A 803 42.16 14.57 41.91
N ASP A 804 42.72 14.84 40.73
CA ASP A 804 42.50 16.08 40.01
C ASP A 804 41.09 16.08 39.38
N PRO A 805 40.19 17.02 39.75
CA PRO A 805 38.87 17.11 39.16
C PRO A 805 38.88 17.63 37.71
N GLU A 806 39.92 18.35 37.28
CA GLU A 806 40.05 18.88 35.91
C GLU A 806 40.56 17.82 34.92
N ALA A 807 41.28 16.82 35.42
CA ALA A 807 41.73 15.67 34.63
C ALA A 807 40.60 14.70 34.21
N ALA A 808 39.38 14.86 34.73
CA ALA A 808 38.24 14.01 34.40
C ALA A 808 37.47 14.55 33.18
N LEU A 809 37.37 13.76 32.12
CA LEU A 809 36.61 14.12 30.93
C LEU A 809 35.12 13.82 31.12
N TRP A 810 34.27 14.73 30.63
CA TRP A 810 32.82 14.60 30.71
C TRP A 810 32.23 14.47 29.30
N ILE A 811 31.39 13.46 29.10
CA ILE A 811 30.64 13.23 27.87
C ILE A 811 29.16 13.30 28.25
N ARG A 812 28.45 14.30 27.72
CA ARG A 812 26.98 14.40 27.77
C ARG A 812 26.42 13.83 26.48
N PHE A 813 25.33 13.07 26.55
CA PHE A 813 24.71 12.53 25.35
C PHE A 813 23.19 12.40 25.51
N ALA A 814 22.48 12.46 24.39
CA ALA A 814 21.04 12.38 24.31
C ALA A 814 20.59 11.91 22.91
N PRO A 815 19.38 11.34 22.77
CA PRO A 815 18.81 11.01 21.47
C PRO A 815 18.74 12.22 20.53
N GLY A 816 19.31 12.11 19.33
CA GLY A 816 19.29 13.19 18.34
C GLY A 816 17.88 13.58 17.88
N THR A 817 16.92 12.64 17.89
CA THR A 817 15.51 12.92 17.57
C THR A 817 14.83 13.83 18.58
N LEU A 818 15.32 13.90 19.82
CA LEU A 818 14.79 14.80 20.85
C LEU A 818 15.49 16.17 20.88
N GLN A 819 16.48 16.42 20.02
CA GLN A 819 17.27 17.68 20.03
C GLN A 819 16.37 18.92 20.04
N GLY A 820 15.38 18.99 19.14
CA GLY A 820 14.48 20.14 19.03
C GLY A 820 13.59 20.36 20.27
N GLU A 821 13.20 19.28 20.95
CA GLU A 821 12.44 19.35 22.21
C GLU A 821 13.31 19.77 23.38
N ILE A 822 14.51 19.19 23.50
CA ILE A 822 15.47 19.49 24.57
C ILE A 822 15.93 20.96 24.47
N GLU A 823 16.24 21.44 23.26
CA GLU A 823 16.55 22.84 23.02
C GLU A 823 15.36 23.77 23.27
N ALA A 824 14.12 23.32 23.09
CA ALA A 824 12.92 24.07 23.47
C ALA A 824 12.72 24.10 24.99
N ALA A 825 12.96 22.98 25.68
CA ALA A 825 12.89 22.88 27.13
C ALA A 825 13.93 23.78 27.81
N TRP A 826 15.20 23.76 27.37
CA TRP A 826 16.25 24.66 27.86
C TRP A 826 15.90 26.14 27.66
N ARG A 827 15.38 26.53 26.48
CA ARG A 827 14.90 27.90 26.24
C ARG A 827 13.75 28.30 27.15
N LYS A 828 12.90 27.35 27.57
CA LYS A 828 11.76 27.56 28.45
C LYS A 828 12.15 27.61 29.93
N SER A 829 13.13 26.80 30.36
CA SER A 829 13.65 26.81 31.73
C SER A 829 14.63 27.96 32.01
N GLY A 830 15.22 28.53 30.96
CA GLY A 830 16.29 29.53 31.06
C GLY A 830 17.68 28.92 31.28
N SER A 831 17.80 27.58 31.27
CA SER A 831 19.07 26.89 31.41
C SER A 831 19.92 27.04 30.13
N PRO A 832 21.22 27.35 30.24
CA PRO A 832 22.07 27.49 29.05
C PRO A 832 22.31 26.12 28.38
N PRO A 833 22.27 26.04 27.04
CA PRO A 833 22.52 24.81 26.30
C PRO A 833 23.94 24.28 26.54
N ALA A 834 24.10 22.96 26.44
CA ALA A 834 25.40 22.32 26.51
C ALA A 834 26.09 22.33 25.14
N GLU A 835 27.13 23.17 24.99
CA GLU A 835 27.89 23.37 23.74
C GLU A 835 28.61 22.10 23.22
N GLU A 836 28.67 21.02 24.02
CA GLU A 836 29.35 19.75 23.70
C GLU A 836 28.45 18.51 23.91
N ALA A 837 27.12 18.64 23.83
CA ALA A 837 26.23 17.47 23.89
C ALA A 837 26.38 16.59 22.63
N LEU A 838 26.60 15.28 22.83
CA LEU A 838 26.60 14.27 21.78
C LEU A 838 25.17 13.84 21.46
N TRP A 839 24.71 14.13 20.25
CA TRP A 839 23.44 13.64 19.73
C TRP A 839 23.62 12.22 19.18
N THR A 840 22.93 11.25 19.78
CA THR A 840 23.08 9.83 19.44
C THR A 840 22.01 9.35 18.46
N SER A 841 22.40 8.41 17.60
CA SER A 841 21.52 7.60 16.75
C SER A 841 20.55 6.73 17.56
N SER A 842 20.96 6.26 18.74
CA SER A 842 20.09 5.53 19.66
C SER A 842 19.05 6.45 20.32
N GLY A 843 17.81 5.95 20.40
CA GLY A 843 16.68 6.61 21.05
C GLY A 843 16.52 6.29 22.54
N ARG A 844 17.31 5.34 23.08
CA ARG A 844 17.08 4.77 24.43
C ARG A 844 17.72 5.51 25.59
N TYR A 845 18.93 6.03 25.38
CA TYR A 845 19.78 6.43 26.49
C TYR A 845 20.12 7.92 26.41
N ALA A 846 19.91 8.62 27.52
CA ALA A 846 20.46 9.94 27.76
C ALA A 846 21.26 9.94 29.06
N GLY A 847 22.28 10.79 29.17
CA GLY A 847 23.06 10.84 30.41
C GLY A 847 24.41 11.51 30.34
N LEU A 848 25.20 11.23 31.38
CA LEU A 848 26.58 11.69 31.53
C LEU A 848 27.49 10.50 31.81
N ILE A 849 28.58 10.42 31.05
CA ILE A 849 29.76 9.61 31.37
C ILE A 849 30.88 10.55 31.82
N ARG A 850 31.47 10.25 32.98
CA ARG A 850 32.72 10.82 33.48
C ARG A 850 33.81 9.79 33.30
N LEU A 851 34.87 10.11 32.56
CA LEU A 851 36.07 9.29 32.43
C LEU A 851 37.14 9.84 33.37
N THR A 852 37.38 9.13 34.49
CA THR A 852 38.42 9.51 35.47
C THR A 852 39.71 8.72 35.19
N PRO A 853 40.84 9.36 34.85
CA PRO A 853 42.09 8.66 34.56
C PRO A 853 42.72 8.04 35.81
N LEU A 854 43.55 7.00 35.59
CA LEU A 854 44.40 6.41 36.61
C LEU A 854 45.58 7.34 36.96
N ARG A 855 46.20 7.15 38.13
CA ARG A 855 47.44 7.87 38.49
C ARG A 855 48.64 7.30 37.72
N MET A 856 49.63 8.16 37.49
CA MET A 856 50.93 7.77 36.95
C MET A 856 51.55 6.62 37.74
N GLY A 857 52.01 5.57 37.04
CA GLY A 857 52.64 4.39 37.65
C GLY A 857 51.69 3.32 38.19
N VAL A 858 50.38 3.45 37.95
CA VAL A 858 49.36 2.40 38.21
C VAL A 858 49.24 1.42 37.04
N VAL A 859 49.50 1.86 35.81
CA VAL A 859 49.49 0.99 34.63
C VAL A 859 50.90 0.49 34.38
N ASP A 860 51.08 -0.83 34.29
CA ASP A 860 52.29 -1.43 33.76
C ASP A 860 52.04 -1.94 32.34
N THR A 861 53.07 -1.97 31.49
CA THR A 861 52.95 -2.43 30.10
C THR A 861 53.95 -3.54 29.85
N VAL A 862 53.45 -4.78 29.81
CA VAL A 862 54.27 -5.98 29.65
C VAL A 862 54.27 -6.40 28.18
N LEU A 863 55.40 -6.95 27.74
CA LEU A 863 55.59 -7.58 26.43
C LEU A 863 55.86 -9.08 26.63
N PRO A 864 54.82 -9.94 26.79
CA PRO A 864 55.03 -11.37 26.96
C PRO A 864 55.14 -12.07 25.60
N ARG A 865 56.29 -12.69 25.34
CA ARG A 865 56.39 -13.86 24.47
C ARG A 865 57.62 -14.70 24.85
N GLN A 866 57.39 -15.69 25.71
CA GLN A 866 58.00 -17.02 25.63
C GLN A 866 57.35 -17.93 26.69
N SER A 867 56.31 -18.66 26.28
CA SER A 867 55.96 -19.90 26.98
C SER A 867 56.99 -20.96 26.56
N THR A 868 58.09 -21.05 27.31
CA THR A 868 58.95 -22.25 27.29
C THR A 868 58.08 -23.45 27.63
N GLY A 869 57.85 -24.32 26.65
CA GLY A 869 57.04 -25.51 26.83
C GLY A 869 57.64 -26.41 27.92
N GLY A 870 56.94 -26.53 29.04
CA GLY A 870 57.22 -27.52 30.09
C GLY A 870 56.91 -28.92 29.57
N GLY A 871 57.80 -29.46 28.76
CA GLY A 871 57.75 -30.84 28.29
C GLY A 871 58.35 -31.78 29.32
N ASP A 872 57.53 -32.31 30.21
CA ASP A 872 57.91 -33.38 31.12
C ASP A 872 58.38 -34.62 30.34
N ARG A 873 59.65 -35.02 30.53
CA ARG A 873 60.22 -36.28 30.05
C ARG A 873 61.29 -36.77 31.01
N THR A 874 60.90 -37.74 31.83
CA THR A 874 61.79 -38.55 32.66
C THR A 874 62.76 -39.40 31.82
N ASP A 875 64.04 -39.29 32.17
CA ASP A 875 65.13 -40.29 32.13
C ASP A 875 65.11 -41.47 31.15
N ALA A 876 66.17 -41.53 30.33
CA ALA A 876 66.90 -42.77 30.08
C ALA A 876 68.41 -42.47 29.87
N ASP A 877 69.27 -43.05 30.71
CA ASP A 877 70.74 -42.99 30.64
C ASP A 877 71.31 -43.31 29.24
N ARG A 878 72.43 -42.66 28.84
CA ARG A 878 73.81 -43.15 29.17
C ARG A 878 74.96 -42.37 28.47
N ALA A 879 75.94 -41.95 29.28
CA ALA A 879 77.38 -41.73 28.96
C ALA A 879 77.86 -40.65 27.95
N GLU A 880 78.58 -39.67 28.50
CA GLU A 880 79.66 -38.84 27.91
C GLU A 880 80.93 -39.65 27.50
N PRO A 881 82.03 -39.09 26.89
CA PRO A 881 82.39 -37.66 26.71
C PRO A 881 83.01 -37.20 25.34
N SER A 882 83.17 -35.86 25.20
CA SER A 882 84.02 -35.11 24.23
C SER A 882 83.63 -35.19 22.74
N ASP A 883 83.93 -34.23 21.84
CA ASP A 883 84.80 -33.04 21.85
C ASP A 883 84.21 -31.92 20.94
N ARG A 884 84.68 -30.67 21.05
CA ARG A 884 84.54 -29.48 20.12
C ARG A 884 83.44 -29.50 19.04
N SER A 885 82.62 -28.45 18.87
CA SER A 885 83.06 -27.14 18.35
C SER A 885 81.90 -26.14 18.22
N GLU A 886 82.18 -24.85 18.42
CA GLU A 886 81.25 -23.73 18.12
C GLU A 886 81.16 -23.47 16.61
N PRO A 887 80.13 -22.74 16.15
CA PRO A 887 80.43 -21.36 15.78
C PRO A 887 79.36 -20.33 16.19
N SER A 888 79.84 -19.20 16.72
CA SER A 888 79.08 -17.96 16.86
C SER A 888 78.78 -17.31 15.51
N VAL A 889 77.55 -16.82 15.30
CA VAL A 889 77.23 -15.88 14.22
C VAL A 889 76.68 -14.58 14.81
N HIS A 890 77.56 -13.58 14.92
CA HIS A 890 77.14 -12.18 14.93
C HIS A 890 76.70 -11.79 13.52
N ALA A 891 75.59 -11.07 13.41
CA ALA A 891 75.26 -10.25 12.25
C ALA A 891 74.78 -8.89 12.76
N GLU A 892 75.43 -7.83 12.30
CA GLU A 892 75.21 -6.45 12.78
C GLU A 892 73.88 -5.88 12.28
N PHE A 893 73.30 -5.01 13.11
CA PHE A 893 72.31 -4.03 12.66
C PHE A 893 72.96 -3.09 11.63
N ARG A 894 72.26 -2.81 10.53
CA ARG A 894 72.66 -1.75 9.60
C ARG A 894 71.49 -0.80 9.42
N GLU A 895 71.64 0.41 9.97
CA GLU A 895 70.81 1.54 9.59
C GLU A 895 71.15 1.90 8.14
N ASP A 896 70.18 1.73 7.25
CA ASP A 896 69.93 2.52 6.03
C ASP A 896 68.92 1.75 5.16
N ASP A 897 67.63 2.07 5.29
CA ASP A 897 66.80 2.40 4.12
C ASP A 897 65.44 2.96 4.56
N ARG A 898 65.09 4.11 3.99
CA ARG A 898 63.72 4.66 4.03
C ARG A 898 62.90 3.97 2.96
N TRP A 899 61.62 3.69 3.24
CA TRP A 899 60.48 4.08 2.37
C TRP A 899 59.22 4.15 3.23
#